data_AF-A0A2T1D5F7-F1
#
_entry.id   AF-A0A2T1D5F7-F1
#
_cell.length_a   1.000
_cell.length_b   1.000
_cell.length_c   1.000
_cell.angle_alpha   90.00
_cell.angle_beta   90.00
_cell.angle_gamma   90.00
#
_symmetry.space_group_name_H-M   'P 1'
#
loop_
_entity.id
_entity.type
_entity.pdbx_description
1 polymer ?
#
loop_
_entity_poly.entity_id
_entity_poly.type
_entity_poly.pdbx_seq_one_letter_code
_entity_poly.pdbx_strand_id
1 'polypeptide(L)'
;MNVVTTFRLSAPTTFKLIEATIEEITKAFDFGALTAEQLVQLYLNRIETYDQKGPALNSMISVNPNALEIARELDAERQAGTIKGPLHGIPIVLKDNFDTFDMPTTAGSIVLKDSIPPDDARSTALLREDGAIILGKANMREFAARAGLGIYTEFGGETRNPYNFNRNASGSSGGTGAAVAANFAVLGTGSDTGGSIRGPSSFNGIVGIRPTRGLIPIDGIIPFALSRDGIGPMARTVTDAVTALGPMVEYDPNDPIFQTLIPAPPAQPDKFFEDYTQFLQTGALEGARIGVGLPWFGGDPEVDRLINESIQLMEDLGATFIDLDLSDELLTTMIDASRSIGLAEFPSQLADYLSTLDEGYPKTLEDIIAIAESPEFADLVPPNRLQGLKNIQEYGGLSNPEYIDVVENVIPALRETFFEIYESNDLDAIVFPTTRTLASPLQGVTDPSFVEILPAAPIRGVEIASLLGFSDITVPAGFSEDGLPITISFTGVPYSEPDLIGLAYSFEQQSQLRGAPPLLPALEGEEFEYVTEVLVQGTEADDTIVAGDLTDFDGNADTIVADAGDDLIDTTAAISGGNLIYGGDGDDTIFVGLNDKAYGEAGDDLLDASQGRGGNLLSGGLGNDTLFASSNDQLFGDQGDDQLFVGTGGDNLLTGGAGADQFWIANGELPAAPNTVTDFESGVDVIGFADLGLSFEELSFTQVEEDTLMSVGETPVATFLDTEATAFAATDFVFT
;
A
#
# COMPACT_ATOMS: atom_id res chain seq x y z
N MET A 1 -16.09 -39.65 -20.78
CA MET A 1 -15.62 -38.98 -19.57
C MET A 1 -14.39 -39.74 -19.15
N ASN A 2 -13.31 -39.45 -19.86
CA ASN A 2 -11.97 -39.77 -19.38
C ASN A 2 -11.77 -38.94 -18.11
N VAL A 3 -11.12 -39.52 -17.11
CA VAL A 3 -11.00 -38.89 -15.79
C VAL A 3 -9.60 -38.28 -15.73
N VAL A 4 -9.48 -37.06 -16.21
CA VAL A 4 -8.34 -36.18 -15.89
C VAL A 4 -8.26 -36.10 -14.37
N THR A 5 -7.07 -36.36 -13.83
CA THR A 5 -6.82 -36.44 -12.39
C THR A 5 -5.92 -35.30 -11.93
N THR A 6 -6.30 -34.61 -10.86
CA THR A 6 -5.45 -33.57 -10.25
C THR A 6 -4.76 -34.09 -8.99
N PHE A 7 -3.48 -33.75 -8.82
CA PHE A 7 -2.66 -34.07 -7.66
C PHE A 7 -2.03 -32.80 -7.10
N ARG A 8 -2.24 -32.52 -5.82
CA ARG A 8 -1.59 -31.40 -5.14
C ARG A 8 -0.10 -31.72 -4.96
N LEU A 9 0.77 -30.88 -5.53
CA LEU A 9 2.22 -30.99 -5.36
C LEU A 9 2.68 -30.20 -4.12
N SER A 10 1.97 -29.12 -3.77
CA SER A 10 2.21 -28.36 -2.55
C SER A 10 1.18 -28.67 -1.45
N ALA A 11 1.55 -28.36 -0.21
CA ALA A 11 0.59 -28.36 0.89
C ALA A 11 -0.38 -27.17 0.73
N PRO A 12 -1.65 -27.30 1.11
CA PRO A 12 -2.59 -26.19 1.06
C PRO A 12 -2.07 -25.00 1.87
N THR A 13 -2.13 -23.82 1.28
CA THR A 13 -1.91 -22.55 1.97
C THR A 13 -3.25 -22.05 2.48
N THR A 14 -3.30 -21.58 3.73
CA THR A 14 -4.52 -20.99 4.30
C THR A 14 -4.41 -19.47 4.23
N PHE A 15 -5.30 -18.83 3.49
CA PHE A 15 -5.50 -17.39 3.59
C PHE A 15 -6.42 -17.10 4.79
N LYS A 16 -6.05 -16.09 5.59
CA LYS A 16 -6.84 -15.61 6.72
C LYS A 16 -6.90 -14.09 6.65
N LEU A 17 -8.09 -13.54 6.44
CA LEU A 17 -8.28 -12.09 6.39
C LEU A 17 -7.83 -11.41 7.69
N ILE A 18 -8.10 -12.04 8.82
CA ILE A 18 -7.71 -11.52 10.13
C ILE A 18 -6.18 -11.54 10.24
N GLU A 19 -5.60 -10.35 10.36
CA GLU A 19 -4.15 -10.11 10.38
C GLU A 19 -3.43 -10.35 9.06
N ALA A 20 -4.14 -10.51 7.94
CA ALA A 20 -3.50 -10.63 6.62
C ALA A 20 -2.56 -9.43 6.35
N THR A 21 -1.32 -9.70 5.96
CA THR A 21 -0.36 -8.67 5.53
C THR A 21 -0.53 -8.32 4.05
N ILE A 22 0.09 -7.22 3.59
CA ILE A 22 0.15 -6.90 2.16
C ILE A 22 0.79 -8.06 1.39
N GLU A 23 1.84 -8.67 1.92
CA GLU A 23 2.53 -9.80 1.29
C GLU A 23 1.61 -11.02 1.11
N GLU A 24 0.85 -11.40 2.15
CA GLU A 24 -0.06 -12.54 2.10
C GLU A 24 -1.24 -12.29 1.14
N ILE A 25 -1.74 -11.06 1.07
CA ILE A 25 -2.80 -10.65 0.15
C ILE A 25 -2.28 -10.67 -1.29
N THR A 26 -1.13 -10.03 -1.55
CA THR A 26 -0.51 -10.01 -2.88
C THR A 26 -0.21 -11.43 -3.34
N LYS A 27 0.29 -12.30 -2.46
CA LYS A 27 0.46 -13.71 -2.78
C LYS A 27 -0.86 -14.37 -3.17
N ALA A 28 -1.94 -14.17 -2.42
CA ALA A 28 -3.25 -14.73 -2.79
C ALA A 28 -3.80 -14.17 -4.11
N PHE A 29 -3.53 -12.89 -4.43
CA PHE A 29 -3.83 -12.29 -5.72
C PHE A 29 -3.03 -12.90 -6.86
N ASP A 30 -1.72 -13.10 -6.65
CA ASP A 30 -0.82 -13.68 -7.64
C ASP A 30 -1.25 -15.11 -7.99
N PHE A 31 -1.74 -15.89 -7.03
CA PHE A 31 -2.28 -17.24 -7.29
C PHE A 31 -3.74 -17.25 -7.77
N GLY A 32 -4.39 -16.11 -8.00
CA GLY A 32 -5.80 -16.05 -8.38
C GLY A 32 -6.78 -16.58 -7.32
N ALA A 33 -6.29 -16.95 -6.13
CA ALA A 33 -7.06 -17.47 -5.02
C ALA A 33 -7.94 -16.39 -4.36
N LEU A 34 -7.59 -15.12 -4.56
CA LEU A 34 -8.33 -13.97 -4.12
C LEU A 34 -8.27 -12.89 -5.21
N THR A 35 -9.35 -12.15 -5.40
CA THR A 35 -9.35 -10.92 -6.21
C THR A 35 -9.50 -9.69 -5.32
N ALA A 36 -9.14 -8.50 -5.82
CA ALA A 36 -9.35 -7.24 -5.10
C ALA A 36 -10.86 -7.02 -4.83
N GLU A 37 -11.75 -7.34 -5.78
CA GLU A 37 -13.19 -7.25 -5.57
C GLU A 37 -13.65 -8.14 -4.40
N GLN A 38 -13.17 -9.39 -4.34
CA GLN A 38 -13.49 -10.30 -3.24
C GLN A 38 -12.96 -9.79 -1.91
N LEU A 39 -11.72 -9.29 -1.86
CA LEU A 39 -11.12 -8.72 -0.66
C LEU A 39 -11.91 -7.49 -0.15
N VAL A 40 -12.29 -6.58 -1.06
CA VAL A 40 -13.14 -5.42 -0.72
C VAL A 40 -14.49 -5.90 -0.16
N GLN A 41 -15.12 -6.89 -0.77
CA GLN A 41 -16.40 -7.42 -0.29
C GLN A 41 -16.27 -8.03 1.12
N LEU A 42 -15.18 -8.74 1.42
CA LEU A 42 -14.92 -9.27 2.76
C LEU A 42 -14.81 -8.14 3.79
N TYR A 43 -14.06 -7.07 3.50
CA TYR A 43 -13.96 -5.91 4.38
C TYR A 43 -15.29 -5.16 4.55
N LEU A 44 -16.07 -4.97 3.49
CA LEU A 44 -17.39 -4.35 3.56
C LEU A 44 -18.35 -5.16 4.46
N ASN A 45 -18.31 -6.49 4.38
CA ASN A 45 -19.09 -7.36 5.27
C ASN A 45 -18.71 -7.17 6.74
N ARG A 46 -17.41 -7.00 7.04
CA ARG A 46 -16.93 -6.71 8.40
C ARG A 46 -17.36 -5.35 8.89
N ILE A 47 -17.23 -4.31 8.08
CA ILE A 47 -17.67 -2.95 8.41
C ILE A 47 -19.17 -2.97 8.72
N GLU A 48 -19.99 -3.59 7.87
CA GLU A 48 -21.42 -3.68 8.11
C GLU A 48 -21.74 -4.43 9.42
N THR A 49 -21.05 -5.54 9.67
CA THR A 49 -21.32 -6.41 10.83
C THR A 49 -20.86 -5.81 12.14
N TYR A 50 -19.65 -5.25 12.19
CA TYR A 50 -18.98 -4.85 13.42
C TYR A 50 -18.94 -3.34 13.62
N ASP A 51 -18.78 -2.54 12.55
CA ASP A 51 -18.68 -1.09 12.66
C ASP A 51 -20.05 -0.42 12.79
N GLN A 52 -20.99 -0.80 11.92
CA GLN A 52 -22.29 -0.15 11.77
C GLN A 52 -23.40 -0.83 12.59
N LYS A 53 -23.28 -2.14 12.82
CA LYS A 53 -24.25 -2.95 13.57
C LYS A 53 -23.71 -3.38 14.93
N GLY A 54 -23.24 -4.63 15.06
CA GLY A 54 -23.07 -5.37 16.32
C GLY A 54 -22.57 -4.56 17.52
N PRO A 55 -21.25 -4.44 17.73
CA PRO A 55 -20.67 -3.62 18.79
C PRO A 55 -20.71 -2.11 18.47
N ALA A 56 -21.05 -1.73 17.24
CA ALA A 56 -21.12 -0.35 16.75
C ALA A 56 -19.83 0.42 17.05
N LEU A 57 -18.70 -0.06 16.50
CA LEU A 57 -17.39 0.57 16.73
C LEU A 57 -17.34 2.02 16.26
N ASN A 58 -18.12 2.35 15.23
CA ASN A 58 -18.25 3.71 14.72
C ASN A 58 -16.89 4.34 14.35
N SER A 59 -16.08 3.53 13.69
CA SER A 59 -14.76 3.84 13.18
C SER A 59 -14.79 4.38 11.76
N MET A 60 -15.84 4.11 10.98
CA MET A 60 -16.03 4.65 9.62
C MET A 60 -17.06 5.78 9.63
N ILE A 61 -16.73 6.93 9.03
CA ILE A 61 -17.69 8.03 8.84
C ILE A 61 -18.41 7.92 7.48
N SER A 62 -17.72 7.41 6.46
CA SER A 62 -18.29 7.13 5.15
C SER A 62 -17.58 5.94 4.50
N VAL A 63 -18.31 5.21 3.67
CA VAL A 63 -17.80 4.10 2.86
C VAL A 63 -17.86 4.53 1.40
N ASN A 64 -16.81 4.22 0.63
CA ASN A 64 -16.75 4.57 -0.78
C ASN A 64 -17.77 3.73 -1.56
N PRO A 65 -18.80 4.34 -2.19
CA PRO A 65 -19.79 3.59 -2.95
C PRO A 65 -19.21 2.90 -4.19
N ASN A 66 -18.05 3.35 -4.68
CA ASN A 66 -17.41 2.85 -5.89
C ASN A 66 -16.29 1.84 -5.60
N ALA A 67 -16.03 1.48 -4.33
CA ALA A 67 -14.90 0.62 -3.96
C ALA A 67 -14.86 -0.71 -4.72
N LEU A 68 -16.01 -1.37 -4.91
CA LEU A 68 -16.10 -2.64 -5.67
C LEU A 68 -15.87 -2.45 -7.17
N GLU A 69 -16.27 -1.31 -7.74
CA GLU A 69 -16.03 -1.00 -9.15
C GLU A 69 -14.54 -0.75 -9.41
N ILE A 70 -13.92 0.07 -8.57
CA ILE A 70 -12.46 0.32 -8.60
C ILE A 70 -11.69 -0.98 -8.42
N ALA A 71 -12.14 -1.86 -7.52
CA ALA A 71 -11.51 -3.16 -7.31
C ALA A 71 -11.54 -4.03 -8.57
N ARG A 72 -12.68 -4.08 -9.28
CA ARG A 72 -12.80 -4.78 -10.57
C ARG A 72 -11.90 -4.20 -11.66
N GLU A 73 -11.72 -2.89 -11.68
CA GLU A 73 -10.81 -2.23 -12.62
C GLU A 73 -9.35 -2.62 -12.34
N LEU A 74 -8.93 -2.63 -11.07
CA LEU A 74 -7.58 -3.05 -10.68
C LEU A 74 -7.35 -4.56 -10.88
N ASP A 75 -8.38 -5.38 -10.68
CA ASP A 75 -8.35 -6.80 -11.05
C ASP A 75 -8.15 -6.96 -12.57
N ALA A 76 -8.85 -6.17 -13.39
CA ALA A 76 -8.68 -6.18 -14.84
C ALA A 76 -7.28 -5.67 -15.28
N GLU A 77 -6.71 -4.67 -14.59
CA GLU A 77 -5.33 -4.21 -14.84
C GLU A 77 -4.29 -5.28 -14.47
N ARG A 78 -4.48 -5.96 -13.33
CA ARG A 78 -3.65 -7.12 -12.94
C ARG A 78 -3.79 -8.25 -13.98
N GLN A 79 -5.02 -8.50 -14.45
CA GLN A 79 -5.33 -9.30 -15.64
C GLN A 79 -4.99 -8.61 -16.97
N ALA A 80 -4.19 -7.56 -16.97
CA ALA A 80 -3.54 -7.04 -18.17
C ALA A 80 -2.02 -7.04 -18.00
N GLY A 81 -1.49 -7.63 -16.92
CA GLY A 81 -0.07 -7.58 -16.58
C GLY A 81 0.37 -6.21 -16.04
N THR A 82 -0.59 -5.33 -15.73
CA THR A 82 -0.34 -3.98 -15.23
C THR A 82 -0.49 -3.97 -13.70
N ILE A 83 0.63 -3.86 -12.99
CA ILE A 83 0.70 -3.66 -11.54
C ILE A 83 1.27 -2.26 -11.30
N LYS A 84 0.50 -1.41 -10.62
CA LYS A 84 0.86 -0.01 -10.39
C LYS A 84 1.94 0.18 -9.32
N GLY A 85 1.95 -0.68 -8.31
CA GLY A 85 2.85 -0.60 -7.17
C GLY A 85 2.53 -1.64 -6.10
N PRO A 86 3.22 -1.61 -4.96
CA PRO A 86 2.99 -2.56 -3.86
C PRO A 86 1.58 -2.47 -3.26
N LEU A 87 0.83 -1.39 -3.46
CA LEU A 87 -0.54 -1.25 -2.99
C LEU A 87 -1.60 -1.60 -4.04
N HIS A 88 -1.23 -2.16 -5.20
CA HIS A 88 -2.18 -2.51 -6.28
C HIS A 88 -3.27 -3.49 -5.81
N GLY A 89 -4.49 -2.97 -5.68
CA GLY A 89 -5.66 -3.73 -5.22
C GLY A 89 -5.82 -3.80 -3.69
N ILE A 90 -4.97 -3.10 -2.93
CA ILE A 90 -4.97 -3.12 -1.46
C ILE A 90 -6.00 -2.12 -0.90
N PRO A 91 -7.02 -2.54 -0.12
CA PRO A 91 -8.00 -1.64 0.46
C PRO A 91 -7.46 -0.91 1.69
N ILE A 92 -7.56 0.41 1.67
CA ILE A 92 -7.11 1.32 2.73
C ILE A 92 -8.24 2.25 3.19
N VAL A 93 -8.11 2.79 4.40
CA VAL A 93 -9.02 3.84 4.91
C VAL A 93 -8.27 5.15 5.13
N LEU A 94 -8.87 6.26 4.71
CA LEU A 94 -8.29 7.57 4.94
C LEU A 94 -8.94 8.21 6.16
N LYS A 95 -8.19 8.92 7.00
CA LYS A 95 -8.82 9.78 7.99
C LYS A 95 -9.68 10.84 7.30
N ASP A 96 -10.81 11.21 7.89
CA ASP A 96 -11.79 12.13 7.30
C ASP A 96 -11.34 13.60 7.13
N ASN A 97 -10.06 13.90 7.36
CA ASN A 97 -9.46 15.19 7.01
C ASN A 97 -8.58 15.13 5.75
N PHE A 98 -8.58 14.02 5.02
CA PHE A 98 -7.88 13.86 3.74
C PHE A 98 -8.85 14.11 2.60
N ASP A 99 -8.53 15.02 1.70
CA ASP A 99 -9.36 15.32 0.53
C ASP A 99 -9.48 14.13 -0.42
N THR A 100 -10.70 13.98 -0.94
CA THR A 100 -11.08 13.02 -1.96
C THR A 100 -12.08 13.66 -2.92
N PHE A 101 -11.88 13.57 -4.23
CA PHE A 101 -12.84 14.16 -5.18
C PHE A 101 -14.18 13.42 -5.23
N ASP A 102 -14.23 12.16 -4.77
CA ASP A 102 -15.37 11.24 -4.89
C ASP A 102 -16.12 10.98 -3.57
N MET A 103 -15.66 11.53 -2.45
CA MET A 103 -16.27 11.37 -1.12
C MET A 103 -16.16 12.66 -0.30
N PRO A 104 -17.06 12.88 0.67
CA PRO A 104 -16.93 14.02 1.57
C PRO A 104 -15.63 14.00 2.38
N THR A 105 -15.14 15.20 2.70
CA THR A 105 -14.09 15.44 3.70
C THR A 105 -14.64 16.44 4.70
N THR A 106 -14.92 15.96 5.91
CA THR A 106 -15.70 16.73 6.89
C THR A 106 -14.87 17.14 8.10
N ALA A 107 -13.68 16.57 8.26
CA ALA A 107 -12.90 16.59 9.49
C ALA A 107 -13.74 16.25 10.73
N GLY A 108 -14.70 15.32 10.61
CA GLY A 108 -15.66 14.96 11.66
C GLY A 108 -16.67 16.06 12.04
N SER A 109 -16.79 17.13 11.25
CA SER A 109 -17.67 18.26 11.52
C SER A 109 -19.01 18.15 10.81
N ILE A 110 -20.09 18.32 11.59
CA ILE A 110 -21.44 18.39 11.03
C ILE A 110 -21.64 19.56 10.08
N VAL A 111 -20.86 20.65 10.23
CA VAL A 111 -20.94 21.81 9.35
C VAL A 111 -20.40 21.49 7.94
N LEU A 112 -19.50 20.51 7.83
CA LEU A 112 -18.87 20.08 6.58
C LEU A 112 -19.36 18.71 6.10
N LYS A 113 -20.48 18.19 6.63
CA LYS A 113 -20.94 16.81 6.34
C LYS A 113 -21.11 16.48 4.86
N ASP A 114 -21.40 17.49 4.04
CA ASP A 114 -21.67 17.37 2.60
C ASP A 114 -20.54 17.99 1.77
N SER A 115 -19.40 18.34 2.39
CA SER A 115 -18.25 18.98 1.74
C SER A 115 -17.47 17.99 0.89
N ILE A 116 -17.61 18.09 -0.43
CA ILE A 116 -16.82 17.32 -1.40
C ILE A 116 -15.74 18.24 -1.99
N PRO A 117 -14.46 17.99 -1.70
CA PRO A 117 -13.33 18.70 -2.31
C PRO A 117 -13.30 18.56 -3.85
N PRO A 118 -12.69 19.52 -4.57
CA PRO A 118 -12.61 19.47 -6.03
C PRO A 118 -11.63 18.40 -6.55
N ASP A 119 -10.65 18.00 -5.72
CA ASP A 119 -9.58 17.07 -6.03
C ASP A 119 -9.19 16.21 -4.80
N ASP A 120 -8.35 15.21 -5.04
CA ASP A 120 -7.73 14.41 -3.99
C ASP A 120 -6.62 15.21 -3.30
N ALA A 121 -6.41 14.99 -2.00
CA ALA A 121 -5.18 15.41 -1.34
C ALA A 121 -3.96 14.82 -2.07
N ARG A 122 -2.81 15.49 -2.07
CA ARG A 122 -1.65 14.99 -2.85
C ARG A 122 -1.25 13.57 -2.43
N SER A 123 -1.22 13.30 -1.13
CA SER A 123 -0.97 11.95 -0.61
C SER A 123 -2.06 10.92 -0.95
N THR A 124 -3.33 11.33 -1.05
CA THR A 124 -4.41 10.46 -1.53
C THR A 124 -4.21 10.10 -2.99
N ALA A 125 -3.87 11.07 -3.84
CA ALA A 125 -3.61 10.84 -5.25
C ALA A 125 -2.44 9.86 -5.46
N LEU A 126 -1.33 10.07 -4.75
CA LEU A 126 -0.17 9.17 -4.78
C LEU A 126 -0.53 7.72 -4.38
N LEU A 127 -1.35 7.53 -3.33
CA LEU A 127 -1.81 6.20 -2.93
C LEU A 127 -2.68 5.54 -4.03
N ARG A 128 -3.53 6.30 -4.73
CA ARG A 128 -4.30 5.78 -5.87
C ARG A 128 -3.42 5.48 -7.08
N GLU A 129 -2.41 6.31 -7.34
CA GLU A 129 -1.40 6.12 -8.39
C GLU A 129 -0.64 4.80 -8.18
N ASP A 130 -0.37 4.42 -6.93
CA ASP A 130 0.22 3.11 -6.53
C ASP A 130 -0.77 1.94 -6.58
N GLY A 131 -2.05 2.21 -6.86
CA GLY A 131 -3.12 1.23 -7.02
C GLY A 131 -3.90 0.89 -5.74
N ALA A 132 -3.79 1.69 -4.68
CA ALA A 132 -4.58 1.49 -3.46
C ALA A 132 -6.07 1.77 -3.68
N ILE A 133 -6.94 0.97 -3.05
CA ILE A 133 -8.38 1.17 -3.07
C ILE A 133 -8.79 1.96 -1.82
N ILE A 134 -9.26 3.20 -2.01
CA ILE A 134 -9.82 3.98 -0.90
C ILE A 134 -11.20 3.42 -0.53
N LEU A 135 -11.24 2.57 0.50
CA LEU A 135 -12.44 1.88 0.96
C LEU A 135 -13.45 2.82 1.61
N GLY A 136 -12.98 3.91 2.22
CA GLY A 136 -13.82 4.91 2.86
C GLY A 136 -13.04 5.89 3.72
N LYS A 137 -13.78 6.76 4.42
CA LYS A 137 -13.25 7.74 5.35
C LYS A 137 -13.47 7.27 6.78
N ALA A 138 -12.41 7.27 7.58
CA ALA A 138 -12.41 6.89 8.97
C ALA A 138 -12.79 8.09 9.86
N ASN A 139 -13.60 7.82 10.87
CA ASN A 139 -14.08 8.80 11.85
C ASN A 139 -12.91 9.42 12.64
N MET A 140 -13.08 10.65 13.11
CA MET A 140 -12.03 11.40 13.79
C MET A 140 -12.59 12.43 14.76
N ARG A 141 -11.75 12.82 15.74
CA ARG A 141 -12.06 13.99 16.58
C ARG A 141 -12.14 15.24 15.72
N GLU A 142 -13.24 15.97 15.87
CA GLU A 142 -13.60 17.07 14.98
C GLU A 142 -12.46 18.10 14.81
N PHE A 143 -12.16 18.49 13.57
CA PHE A 143 -11.07 19.39 13.13
C PHE A 143 -9.66 18.98 13.57
N ALA A 144 -9.46 17.71 13.94
CA ALA A 144 -8.26 17.26 14.64
C ALA A 144 -7.92 18.09 15.90
N ALA A 145 -8.87 18.90 16.36
CA ALA A 145 -8.68 19.93 17.34
C ALA A 145 -9.10 19.40 18.70
N ARG A 146 -8.31 19.76 19.72
CA ARG A 146 -8.63 19.45 21.12
C ARG A 146 -9.70 20.39 21.70
N ALA A 147 -10.64 20.89 20.88
CA ALA A 147 -11.30 22.18 21.15
C ALA A 147 -11.87 22.31 22.57
N GLY A 148 -11.41 23.35 23.26
CA GLY A 148 -11.97 23.81 24.53
C GLY A 148 -11.70 22.96 25.77
N LEU A 149 -10.50 22.39 25.98
CA LEU A 149 -10.07 21.86 27.30
C LEU A 149 -11.10 20.96 28.05
N GLY A 150 -11.95 20.18 27.35
CA GLY A 150 -12.90 19.27 28.01
C GLY A 150 -13.98 18.65 27.11
N ILE A 151 -13.75 17.37 26.75
CA ILE A 151 -14.62 16.34 26.14
C ILE A 151 -14.69 16.31 24.60
N TYR A 152 -14.53 15.09 24.06
CA TYR A 152 -14.45 14.67 22.66
C TYR A 152 -15.82 14.71 21.98
N THR A 153 -15.89 15.30 20.80
CA THR A 153 -17.12 15.33 20.01
C THR A 153 -16.78 15.01 18.56
N GLU A 154 -17.38 13.95 18.06
CA GLU A 154 -17.40 13.58 16.66
C GLU A 154 -18.85 13.64 16.20
N PHE A 155 -19.16 14.28 15.06
CA PHE A 155 -20.53 14.20 14.52
C PHE A 155 -20.91 12.74 14.19
N GLY A 156 -19.93 11.93 13.77
CA GLY A 156 -20.11 10.49 13.60
C GLY A 156 -20.47 9.77 14.90
N GLY A 157 -20.19 10.35 16.07
CA GLY A 157 -20.28 9.71 17.39
C GLY A 157 -18.93 9.16 17.87
N GLU A 158 -18.84 8.78 19.15
CA GLU A 158 -17.58 8.33 19.75
C GLU A 158 -17.12 6.98 19.18
N THR A 159 -15.90 6.92 18.62
CA THR A 159 -15.30 5.67 18.16
C THR A 159 -14.87 4.80 19.34
N ARG A 160 -15.29 3.53 19.31
CA ARG A 160 -15.00 2.55 20.36
C ARG A 160 -13.74 1.76 20.07
N ASN A 161 -13.05 1.38 21.13
CA ASN A 161 -11.87 0.53 21.06
C ASN A 161 -12.26 -0.92 20.70
N PRO A 162 -11.65 -1.54 19.66
CA PRO A 162 -11.94 -2.92 19.25
C PRO A 162 -11.66 -3.99 20.32
N TYR A 163 -10.71 -3.76 21.24
CA TYR A 163 -10.36 -4.70 22.31
C TYR A 163 -11.32 -4.62 23.50
N ASN A 164 -11.94 -3.45 23.70
CA ASN A 164 -12.91 -3.24 24.75
C ASN A 164 -13.87 -2.10 24.39
N PHE A 165 -15.12 -2.44 24.06
CA PHE A 165 -16.13 -1.49 23.57
C PHE A 165 -16.57 -0.44 24.61
N ASN A 166 -16.11 -0.52 25.85
CA ASN A 166 -16.31 0.49 26.90
C ASN A 166 -15.16 1.51 26.98
N ARG A 167 -14.13 1.38 26.14
CA ARG A 167 -13.00 2.30 26.02
C ARG A 167 -13.04 3.07 24.71
N ASN A 168 -12.43 4.25 24.68
CA ASN A 168 -12.28 5.02 23.44
C ASN A 168 -11.07 4.55 22.61
N ALA A 169 -11.07 4.89 21.32
CA ALA A 169 -9.99 4.58 20.39
C ALA A 169 -8.90 5.68 20.31
N SER A 170 -8.77 6.52 21.34
CA SER A 170 -7.95 7.74 21.33
C SER A 170 -8.37 8.73 20.24
N GLY A 171 -7.51 9.67 19.88
CA GLY A 171 -7.71 10.54 18.73
C GLY A 171 -6.52 11.47 18.46
N SER A 172 -6.57 12.25 17.38
CA SER A 172 -7.74 12.43 16.52
C SER A 172 -7.95 11.35 15.45
N SER A 173 -6.96 10.52 15.09
CA SER A 173 -7.13 9.41 14.11
C SER A 173 -7.74 8.14 14.72
N GLY A 174 -8.71 8.29 15.62
CA GLY A 174 -9.30 7.19 16.39
C GLY A 174 -10.03 6.17 15.50
N GLY A 175 -10.76 6.63 14.49
CA GLY A 175 -11.41 5.78 13.50
C GLY A 175 -10.41 4.94 12.72
N THR A 176 -9.33 5.55 12.20
CA THR A 176 -8.27 4.82 11.49
C THR A 176 -7.68 3.73 12.39
N GLY A 177 -7.33 4.09 13.64
CA GLY A 177 -6.77 3.13 14.59
C GLY A 177 -7.69 1.95 14.86
N ALA A 178 -8.98 2.22 15.11
CA ALA A 178 -9.97 1.17 15.37
C ALA A 178 -10.26 0.32 14.12
N ALA A 179 -10.37 0.92 12.94
CA ALA A 179 -10.66 0.22 11.69
C ALA A 179 -9.54 -0.75 11.31
N VAL A 180 -8.28 -0.32 11.38
CA VAL A 180 -7.11 -1.16 11.08
C VAL A 180 -6.99 -2.30 12.09
N ALA A 181 -7.15 -2.02 13.39
CA ALA A 181 -7.10 -3.04 14.42
C ALA A 181 -8.24 -4.05 14.33
N ALA A 182 -9.43 -3.63 13.91
CA ALA A 182 -10.60 -4.49 13.69
C ALA A 182 -10.56 -5.29 12.37
N ASN A 183 -9.50 -5.13 11.56
CA ASN A 183 -9.37 -5.69 10.23
C ASN A 183 -10.52 -5.25 9.31
N PHE A 184 -10.83 -3.95 9.26
CA PHE A 184 -11.76 -3.36 8.28
C PHE A 184 -11.08 -2.86 7.01
N ALA A 185 -9.75 -2.77 7.04
CA ALA A 185 -8.88 -2.48 5.91
C ALA A 185 -7.48 -3.01 6.23
N VAL A 186 -6.61 -3.06 5.23
CA VAL A 186 -5.22 -3.52 5.41
C VAL A 186 -4.42 -2.52 6.23
N LEU A 187 -4.55 -1.24 5.88
CA LEU A 187 -3.93 -0.12 6.57
C LEU A 187 -4.81 1.13 6.42
N GLY A 188 -4.38 2.23 7.03
CA GLY A 188 -5.00 3.52 6.79
C GLY A 188 -4.06 4.68 7.05
N THR A 189 -4.56 5.90 6.82
CA THR A 189 -3.80 7.12 7.06
C THR A 189 -4.27 7.83 8.32
N GLY A 190 -3.33 8.51 8.96
CA GLY A 190 -3.63 9.44 10.04
C GLY A 190 -2.97 10.80 9.81
N SER A 191 -3.46 11.79 10.53
CA SER A 191 -2.83 13.11 10.66
C SER A 191 -2.48 13.37 12.11
N ASP A 192 -1.35 14.06 12.31
CA ASP A 192 -0.71 14.22 13.60
C ASP A 192 -0.20 15.65 13.81
N THR A 193 -0.75 16.36 14.79
CA THR A 193 -0.25 17.66 15.26
C THR A 193 0.39 17.57 16.65
N GLY A 194 0.18 16.46 17.35
CA GLY A 194 0.46 16.31 18.78
C GLY A 194 0.08 14.92 19.28
N GLY A 195 0.52 13.88 18.58
CA GLY A 195 0.26 12.47 18.89
C GLY A 195 -1.00 11.88 18.24
N SER A 196 -1.60 12.50 17.23
CA SER A 196 -2.87 12.03 16.66
C SER A 196 -2.75 10.83 15.71
N ILE A 197 -1.56 10.42 15.28
CA ILE A 197 -1.31 9.07 14.71
C ILE A 197 -1.00 8.10 15.84
N ARG A 198 -0.06 8.49 16.71
CA ARG A 198 0.58 7.61 17.68
C ARG A 198 -0.31 7.25 18.88
N GLY A 199 -1.14 8.17 19.34
CA GLY A 199 -2.13 7.93 20.39
C GLY A 199 -3.19 6.88 19.98
N PRO A 200 -3.84 7.04 18.81
CA PRO A 200 -4.69 6.00 18.24
C PRO A 200 -3.96 4.69 17.95
N SER A 201 -2.73 4.72 17.45
CA SER A 201 -1.94 3.50 17.29
C SER A 201 -1.73 2.77 18.62
N SER A 202 -1.43 3.53 19.69
CA SER A 202 -1.25 3.01 21.05
C SER A 202 -2.49 2.33 21.60
N PHE A 203 -3.63 3.03 21.59
CA PHE A 203 -4.86 2.48 22.17
C PHE A 203 -5.42 1.29 21.37
N ASN A 204 -5.09 1.18 20.08
CA ASN A 204 -5.59 0.10 19.22
C ASN A 204 -4.51 -0.94 18.87
N GLY A 205 -3.32 -0.87 19.48
CA GLY A 205 -2.27 -1.88 19.35
C GLY A 205 -1.77 -2.10 17.93
N ILE A 206 -1.65 -1.02 17.16
CA ILE A 206 -1.15 -1.04 15.78
C ILE A 206 0.12 -0.18 15.67
N VAL A 207 0.81 -0.30 14.54
CA VAL A 207 1.94 0.57 14.19
C VAL A 207 1.43 1.93 13.69
N GLY A 208 2.18 2.98 13.98
CA GLY A 208 1.94 4.31 13.41
C GLY A 208 3.25 5.01 13.11
N ILE A 209 3.40 5.51 11.89
CA ILE A 209 4.58 6.27 11.46
C ILE A 209 4.19 7.73 11.33
N ARG A 210 4.86 8.59 12.10
CA ARG A 210 4.90 10.03 11.86
C ARG A 210 6.26 10.34 11.24
N PRO A 211 6.36 10.60 9.93
CA PRO A 211 7.62 10.98 9.32
C PRO A 211 8.03 12.41 9.71
N THR A 212 9.24 12.76 9.31
CA THR A 212 9.79 14.11 9.34
C THR A 212 8.82 15.09 8.69
N ARG A 213 8.66 16.25 9.31
CA ARG A 213 7.76 17.28 8.79
C ARG A 213 8.28 17.78 7.43
N GLY A 214 7.49 17.56 6.39
CA GLY A 214 7.82 17.90 5.00
C GLY A 214 8.30 16.72 4.15
N LEU A 215 8.33 15.49 4.69
CA LEU A 215 8.63 14.28 3.91
C LEU A 215 7.43 13.85 3.04
N ILE A 216 6.22 13.98 3.58
CA ILE A 216 4.96 13.72 2.88
C ILE A 216 4.23 15.06 2.70
N PRO A 217 3.73 15.37 1.49
CA PRO A 217 2.97 16.59 1.24
C PRO A 217 1.63 16.59 2.00
N ILE A 218 1.22 17.76 2.47
CA ILE A 218 0.01 17.98 3.27
C ILE A 218 -1.06 18.79 2.54
N ASP A 219 -0.82 19.15 1.27
CA ASP A 219 -1.85 19.74 0.43
C ASP A 219 -3.11 18.86 0.33
N GLY A 220 -4.29 19.50 0.43
CA GLY A 220 -5.59 18.84 0.54
C GLY A 220 -5.87 18.14 1.88
N ILE A 221 -5.14 18.47 2.95
CA ILE A 221 -5.48 18.01 4.31
C ILE A 221 -6.10 19.16 5.11
N ILE A 222 -7.30 18.96 5.70
CA ILE A 222 -7.89 19.97 6.60
C ILE A 222 -6.93 20.19 7.78
N PRO A 223 -6.36 21.41 7.93
CA PRO A 223 -5.25 21.65 8.85
C PRO A 223 -5.74 21.86 10.28
N PHE A 224 -4.83 21.64 11.24
CA PHE A 224 -4.97 22.20 12.59
C PHE A 224 -3.88 23.23 12.87
N ALA A 225 -2.62 22.86 12.67
CA ALA A 225 -1.49 23.78 12.75
C ALA A 225 -0.33 23.26 11.89
N LEU A 226 -0.18 23.77 10.67
CA LEU A 226 0.80 23.33 9.67
C LEU A 226 2.25 23.36 10.20
N SER A 227 2.57 24.20 11.19
CA SER A 227 3.88 24.18 11.85
C SER A 227 4.22 22.87 12.57
N ARG A 228 3.20 22.05 12.85
CA ARG A 228 3.26 20.81 13.62
C ARG A 228 2.58 19.64 12.93
N ASP A 229 1.67 19.91 12.00
CA ASP A 229 0.96 18.89 11.25
C ASP A 229 1.96 18.01 10.48
N GLY A 230 1.60 16.75 10.37
CA GLY A 230 2.27 15.74 9.58
C GLY A 230 1.30 14.59 9.39
N ILE A 231 1.40 13.88 8.28
CA ILE A 231 0.55 12.73 7.97
C ILE A 231 1.42 11.49 7.83
N GLY A 232 0.81 10.32 7.94
CA GLY A 232 1.54 9.07 7.76
C GLY A 232 0.67 7.81 7.89
N PRO A 233 1.27 6.65 7.57
CA PRO A 233 0.57 5.38 7.55
C PRO A 233 0.39 4.79 8.96
N MET A 234 -0.70 4.04 9.11
CA MET A 234 -1.09 3.28 10.29
C MET A 234 -1.46 1.87 9.84
N ALA A 235 -0.70 0.86 10.28
CA ALA A 235 -0.87 -0.53 9.85
C ALA A 235 -0.67 -1.50 11.01
N ARG A 236 -0.98 -2.78 10.80
CA ARG A 236 -0.83 -3.81 11.85
C ARG A 236 0.63 -4.19 12.10
N THR A 237 1.47 -4.12 11.08
CA THR A 237 2.88 -4.47 11.13
C THR A 237 3.76 -3.28 10.73
N VAL A 238 5.04 -3.29 11.13
CA VAL A 238 6.02 -2.29 10.68
C VAL A 238 6.21 -2.42 9.17
N THR A 239 6.28 -3.65 8.64
CA THR A 239 6.37 -3.91 7.21
C THR A 239 5.26 -3.21 6.43
N ASP A 240 3.99 -3.44 6.77
CA ASP A 240 2.86 -2.85 6.02
C ASP A 240 2.83 -1.32 6.13
N ALA A 241 3.17 -0.76 7.30
CA ALA A 241 3.24 0.68 7.48
C ALA A 241 4.36 1.31 6.64
N VAL A 242 5.50 0.63 6.53
CA VAL A 242 6.65 1.07 5.74
C VAL A 242 6.40 0.91 4.23
N THR A 243 5.73 -0.16 3.82
CA THR A 243 5.29 -0.35 2.43
C THR A 243 4.39 0.79 1.97
N ALA A 244 3.50 1.29 2.84
CA ALA A 244 2.67 2.46 2.53
C ALA A 244 3.40 3.81 2.63
N LEU A 245 4.52 3.90 3.36
CA LEU A 245 5.27 5.15 3.50
C LEU A 245 5.85 5.61 2.16
N GLY A 246 6.51 4.71 1.43
CA GLY A 246 7.19 5.01 0.16
C GLY A 246 6.31 5.72 -0.86
N PRO A 247 5.14 5.15 -1.24
CA PRO A 247 4.21 5.79 -2.16
C PRO A 247 3.73 7.17 -1.73
N MET A 248 3.69 7.48 -0.42
CA MET A 248 3.24 8.79 0.06
C MET A 248 4.32 9.88 -0.02
N VAL A 249 5.60 9.53 -0.19
CA VAL A 249 6.70 10.50 -0.12
C VAL A 249 6.82 11.29 -1.42
N GLU A 250 6.80 12.62 -1.28
CA GLU A 250 7.06 13.53 -2.38
C GLU A 250 7.60 14.86 -1.85
N TYR A 251 8.63 15.40 -2.50
CA TYR A 251 9.11 16.75 -2.21
C TYR A 251 8.42 17.78 -3.10
N ASP A 252 7.51 18.57 -2.53
CA ASP A 252 6.97 19.77 -3.16
C ASP A 252 7.38 21.04 -2.39
N PRO A 253 8.25 21.90 -2.95
CA PRO A 253 8.64 23.16 -2.31
C PRO A 253 7.49 24.16 -2.17
N ASN A 254 6.36 23.96 -2.86
CA ASN A 254 5.17 24.82 -2.74
C ASN A 254 4.16 24.29 -1.71
N ASP A 255 4.40 23.12 -1.12
CA ASP A 255 3.50 22.53 -0.15
C ASP A 255 3.26 23.51 1.03
N PRO A 256 2.01 23.66 1.53
CA PRO A 256 1.68 24.58 2.61
C PRO A 256 2.55 24.42 3.86
N ILE A 257 3.10 23.22 4.12
CA ILE A 257 3.97 22.93 5.27
C ILE A 257 5.24 23.79 5.29
N PHE A 258 5.74 24.19 4.11
CA PHE A 258 6.94 25.02 3.95
C PHE A 258 6.65 26.54 4.00
N GLN A 259 5.38 26.93 4.03
CA GLN A 259 4.96 28.34 4.04
C GLN A 259 4.67 28.88 5.45
N THR A 260 4.99 28.10 6.48
CA THR A 260 4.75 28.42 7.90
C THR A 260 5.84 29.32 8.49
N LEU A 261 5.52 30.07 9.56
CA LEU A 261 6.51 30.93 10.22
C LEU A 261 7.58 30.13 10.99
N ILE A 262 7.22 28.91 11.43
CA ILE A 262 8.17 27.95 11.98
C ILE A 262 8.68 27.11 10.81
N PRO A 263 9.94 27.22 10.37
CA PRO A 263 10.40 26.48 9.20
C PRO A 263 10.42 24.97 9.48
N ALA A 264 10.07 24.18 8.47
CA ALA A 264 10.30 22.73 8.47
C ALA A 264 11.82 22.44 8.49
N PRO A 265 12.24 21.25 8.93
CA PRO A 265 13.63 20.81 8.74
C PRO A 265 14.03 20.93 7.26
N PRO A 266 15.24 21.44 6.94
CA PRO A 266 15.69 21.57 5.55
C PRO A 266 15.60 20.24 4.81
N ALA A 267 14.99 20.24 3.62
CA ALA A 267 14.87 19.05 2.79
C ALA A 267 16.23 18.42 2.49
N GLN A 268 16.32 17.10 2.64
CA GLN A 268 17.47 16.28 2.25
C GLN A 268 17.02 15.35 1.12
N PRO A 269 17.13 15.75 -0.16
CA PRO A 269 16.58 14.99 -1.29
C PRO A 269 17.05 13.53 -1.38
N ASP A 270 18.25 13.23 -0.90
CA ASP A 270 18.81 11.88 -0.79
C ASP A 270 18.16 11.00 0.29
N LYS A 271 17.21 11.57 1.04
CA LYS A 271 16.43 10.91 2.10
C LYS A 271 14.95 10.74 1.75
N PHE A 272 14.55 11.07 0.52
CA PHE A 272 13.23 10.79 -0.03
C PHE A 272 13.33 9.49 -0.83
N PHE A 273 12.78 8.40 -0.28
CA PHE A 273 12.84 7.09 -0.91
C PHE A 273 11.45 6.69 -1.42
N GLU A 274 11.37 6.13 -2.62
CA GLU A 274 10.14 5.54 -3.15
C GLU A 274 9.85 4.17 -2.49
N ASP A 275 10.88 3.51 -1.97
CA ASP A 275 10.79 2.24 -1.25
C ASP A 275 11.56 2.32 0.08
N TYR A 276 10.84 2.33 1.20
CA TYR A 276 11.44 2.27 2.53
C TYR A 276 11.59 0.84 3.08
N THR A 277 11.04 -0.18 2.40
CA THR A 277 11.12 -1.57 2.86
C THR A 277 12.55 -2.12 2.86
N GLN A 278 13.44 -1.52 2.07
CA GLN A 278 14.88 -1.78 2.10
C GLN A 278 15.55 -1.54 3.48
N PHE A 279 14.89 -0.79 4.38
CA PHE A 279 15.37 -0.51 5.74
C PHE A 279 14.80 -1.46 6.79
N LEU A 280 13.97 -2.44 6.41
CA LEU A 280 13.46 -3.49 7.30
C LEU A 280 14.60 -4.48 7.66
N GLN A 281 15.38 -4.13 8.67
CA GLN A 281 16.58 -4.86 9.05
C GLN A 281 16.44 -5.53 10.42
N THR A 282 16.46 -6.86 10.45
CA THR A 282 16.63 -7.60 11.70
C THR A 282 18.06 -7.39 12.23
N GLY A 283 18.20 -7.15 13.54
CA GLY A 283 19.50 -6.96 14.18
C GLY A 283 19.96 -5.50 14.25
N ALA A 284 19.15 -4.54 13.79
CA ALA A 284 19.46 -3.10 13.88
C ALA A 284 19.62 -2.59 15.33
N LEU A 285 19.15 -3.36 16.32
CA LEU A 285 19.36 -3.06 17.74
C LEU A 285 20.79 -3.34 18.22
N GLU A 286 21.58 -4.17 17.52
CA GLU A 286 22.94 -4.49 17.92
C GLU A 286 23.85 -3.25 17.82
N GLY A 287 24.31 -2.75 18.97
CA GLY A 287 25.15 -1.55 19.04
C GLY A 287 24.38 -0.23 19.01
N ALA A 288 23.06 -0.26 18.87
CA ALA A 288 22.22 0.93 18.92
C ALA A 288 22.32 1.63 20.28
N ARG A 289 22.22 2.95 20.29
CA ARG A 289 22.27 3.81 21.48
C ARG A 289 20.96 4.56 21.60
N ILE A 290 20.19 4.24 22.64
CA ILE A 290 18.80 4.66 22.75
C ILE A 290 18.59 5.44 24.05
N GLY A 291 18.06 6.66 23.97
CA GLY A 291 17.69 7.45 25.13
C GLY A 291 16.35 6.98 25.73
N VAL A 292 16.24 6.87 27.06
CA VAL A 292 14.96 6.61 27.75
C VAL A 292 14.41 7.92 28.29
N GLY A 293 13.27 8.37 27.78
CA GLY A 293 12.62 9.59 28.24
C GLY A 293 11.92 9.42 29.59
N LEU A 294 12.66 9.57 30.69
CA LEU A 294 12.18 9.30 32.06
C LEU A 294 10.91 10.06 32.46
N PRO A 295 10.71 11.35 32.11
CA PRO A 295 9.53 12.09 32.55
C PRO A 295 8.19 11.57 32.03
N TRP A 296 8.21 10.68 31.04
CA TRP A 296 7.00 10.08 30.48
C TRP A 296 6.62 8.74 31.13
N PHE A 297 7.41 8.25 32.09
CA PHE A 297 7.01 7.16 32.99
C PHE A 297 6.22 7.68 34.21
N GLY A 298 5.84 6.80 35.13
CA GLY A 298 5.12 7.13 36.36
C GLY A 298 3.63 7.40 36.15
N GLY A 299 3.07 6.84 35.07
CA GLY A 299 1.65 6.86 34.77
C GLY A 299 0.95 5.64 35.36
N ASP A 300 0.35 4.83 34.49
CA ASP A 300 -0.15 3.52 34.83
C ASP A 300 1.03 2.56 35.10
N PRO A 301 1.11 1.91 36.28
CA PRO A 301 2.21 1.00 36.62
C PRO A 301 2.36 -0.19 35.66
N GLU A 302 1.28 -0.64 35.03
CA GLU A 302 1.33 -1.75 34.08
C GLU A 302 1.94 -1.31 32.75
N VAL A 303 1.62 -0.10 32.29
CA VAL A 303 2.27 0.52 31.13
C VAL A 303 3.78 0.63 31.38
N ASP A 304 4.17 1.19 32.53
CA ASP A 304 5.58 1.33 32.88
C ASP A 304 6.30 -0.03 32.92
N ARG A 305 5.66 -1.07 33.50
CA ARG A 305 6.23 -2.42 33.55
C ARG A 305 6.48 -2.99 32.16
N LEU A 306 5.49 -2.97 31.28
CA LEU A 306 5.58 -3.57 29.94
C LEU A 306 6.58 -2.83 29.03
N ILE A 307 6.70 -1.52 29.18
CA ILE A 307 7.72 -0.74 28.47
C ILE A 307 9.12 -1.04 29.01
N ASN A 308 9.29 -1.20 30.32
CA ASN A 308 10.57 -1.63 30.88
C ASN A 308 10.97 -3.04 30.43
N GLU A 309 10.00 -3.96 30.28
CA GLU A 309 10.25 -5.29 29.70
C GLU A 309 10.67 -5.20 28.22
N SER A 310 10.06 -4.28 27.46
CA SER A 310 10.45 -4.01 26.06
C SER A 310 11.85 -3.40 25.96
N ILE A 311 12.22 -2.50 26.86
CA ILE A 311 13.59 -1.96 26.98
C ILE A 311 14.58 -3.08 27.30
N GLN A 312 14.27 -3.95 28.26
CA GLN A 312 15.13 -5.08 28.61
C GLN A 312 15.33 -6.04 27.43
N LEU A 313 14.28 -6.30 26.65
CA LEU A 313 14.40 -7.11 25.42
C LEU A 313 15.37 -6.47 24.43
N MET A 314 15.27 -5.15 24.20
CA MET A 314 16.18 -4.45 23.30
C MET A 314 17.63 -4.42 23.82
N GLU A 315 17.84 -4.32 25.14
CA GLU A 315 19.16 -4.48 25.76
C GLU A 315 19.75 -5.87 25.51
N ASP A 316 18.94 -6.91 25.67
CA ASP A 316 19.34 -8.30 25.43
C ASP A 316 19.70 -8.55 23.95
N LEU A 317 19.15 -7.76 23.03
CA LEU A 317 19.46 -7.75 21.61
C LEU A 317 20.68 -6.87 21.24
N GLY A 318 21.30 -6.22 22.23
CA GLY A 318 22.56 -5.50 22.07
C GLY A 318 22.47 -3.98 22.04
N ALA A 319 21.29 -3.40 22.30
CA ALA A 319 21.14 -1.95 22.41
C ALA A 319 21.67 -1.45 23.77
N THR A 320 22.18 -0.22 23.80
CA THR A 320 22.59 0.48 25.02
C THR A 320 21.61 1.59 25.34
N PHE A 321 21.06 1.60 26.56
CA PHE A 321 20.13 2.63 26.99
C PHE A 321 20.79 3.72 27.84
N ILE A 322 20.32 4.95 27.65
CA ILE A 322 20.77 6.14 28.38
C ILE A 322 19.55 6.86 28.96
N ASP A 323 19.47 6.92 30.28
CA ASP A 323 18.40 7.65 30.98
C ASP A 323 18.47 9.16 30.68
N LEU A 324 17.39 9.71 30.14
CA LEU A 324 17.24 11.13 29.85
C LEU A 324 16.30 11.78 30.88
N ASP A 325 16.91 12.51 31.81
CA ASP A 325 16.20 13.33 32.81
C ASP A 325 15.97 14.74 32.25
N LEU A 326 14.79 14.97 31.66
CA LEU A 326 14.41 16.27 31.09
C LEU A 326 13.75 17.14 32.16
N SER A 327 14.16 18.41 32.24
CA SER A 327 13.69 19.31 33.29
C SER A 327 12.20 19.68 33.14
N ASP A 328 11.51 19.86 34.27
CA ASP A 328 10.12 20.36 34.29
C ASP A 328 9.93 21.68 33.52
N GLU A 329 10.97 22.53 33.51
CA GLU A 329 10.98 23.80 32.77
C GLU A 329 10.95 23.56 31.25
N LEU A 330 11.77 22.63 30.74
CA LEU A 330 11.77 22.24 29.33
C LEU A 330 10.40 21.68 28.94
N LEU A 331 9.87 20.77 29.76
CA LEU A 331 8.56 20.15 29.54
C LEU A 331 7.42 21.18 29.54
N THR A 332 7.43 22.13 30.47
CA THR A 332 6.44 23.24 30.53
C THR A 332 6.53 24.12 29.29
N THR A 333 7.76 24.45 28.86
CA THR A 333 8.01 25.26 27.65
C THR A 333 7.43 24.58 26.41
N MET A 334 7.59 23.26 26.27
CA MET A 334 6.98 22.49 25.17
C MET A 334 5.45 22.54 25.20
N ILE A 335 4.81 22.47 26.39
CA ILE A 335 3.34 22.55 26.53
C ILE A 335 2.85 23.92 26.06
N ASP A 336 3.47 24.99 26.55
CA ASP A 336 3.05 26.36 26.27
C ASP A 336 3.24 26.70 24.79
N ALA A 337 4.38 26.31 24.20
CA ALA A 337 4.63 26.45 22.77
C ALA A 337 3.58 25.71 21.94
N SER A 338 3.31 24.45 22.28
CA SER A 338 2.30 23.62 21.60
C SER A 338 0.92 24.24 21.63
N ARG A 339 0.50 24.78 22.79
CA ARG A 339 -0.77 25.47 22.95
C ARG A 339 -0.82 26.75 22.09
N SER A 340 0.22 27.58 22.17
CA SER A 340 0.27 28.87 21.48
C SER A 340 0.18 28.70 19.96
N ILE A 341 0.92 27.75 19.39
CA ILE A 341 0.92 27.43 17.95
C ILE A 341 -0.49 27.04 17.48
N GLY A 342 -1.12 26.06 18.15
CA GLY A 342 -2.43 25.57 17.73
C GLY A 342 -3.55 26.62 17.79
N LEU A 343 -3.49 27.54 18.76
CA LEU A 343 -4.45 28.64 18.86
C LEU A 343 -4.21 29.75 17.83
N ALA A 344 -2.94 30.01 17.47
CA ALA A 344 -2.58 31.07 16.54
C ALA A 344 -2.77 30.70 15.07
N GLU A 345 -2.43 29.47 14.70
CA GLU A 345 -2.36 29.05 13.29
C GLU A 345 -3.69 28.57 12.72
N PHE A 346 -4.51 27.90 13.54
CA PHE A 346 -5.73 27.24 13.08
C PHE A 346 -6.68 28.18 12.31
N PRO A 347 -7.05 29.38 12.79
CA PRO A 347 -8.03 30.20 12.08
C PRO A 347 -7.63 30.60 10.66
N SER A 348 -6.37 31.03 10.47
CA SER A 348 -5.89 31.47 9.16
C SER A 348 -5.68 30.30 8.21
N GLN A 349 -5.05 29.22 8.69
CA GLN A 349 -4.78 28.06 7.84
C GLN A 349 -6.06 27.31 7.46
N LEU A 350 -7.04 27.23 8.37
CA LEU A 350 -8.37 26.74 8.04
C LEU A 350 -9.05 27.62 6.99
N ALA A 351 -8.93 28.95 7.08
CA ALA A 351 -9.50 29.83 6.07
C ALA A 351 -8.83 29.66 4.70
N ASP A 352 -7.51 29.48 4.67
CA ASP A 352 -6.76 29.19 3.44
C ASP A 352 -7.25 27.88 2.80
N TYR A 353 -7.39 26.80 3.58
CA TYR A 353 -7.99 25.54 3.10
C TYR A 353 -9.43 25.74 2.63
N LEU A 354 -10.32 26.32 3.45
CA LEU A 354 -11.74 26.46 3.10
C LEU A 354 -11.98 27.34 1.86
N SER A 355 -11.01 28.18 1.51
CA SER A 355 -11.03 29.00 0.30
C SER A 355 -10.89 28.18 -0.99
N THR A 356 -10.31 26.98 -0.93
CA THR A 356 -10.16 26.07 -2.08
C THR A 356 -11.48 25.37 -2.44
N LEU A 357 -12.37 25.21 -1.46
CA LEU A 357 -13.67 24.58 -1.66
C LEU A 357 -14.58 25.41 -2.59
N ASP A 358 -15.58 24.76 -3.19
CA ASP A 358 -16.57 25.41 -4.06
C ASP A 358 -17.40 26.50 -3.36
N GLU A 359 -18.11 27.30 -4.16
CA GLU A 359 -19.11 28.25 -3.67
C GLU A 359 -20.22 27.53 -2.89
N GLY A 360 -20.53 28.01 -1.67
CA GLY A 360 -21.59 27.46 -0.83
C GLY A 360 -21.11 26.82 0.47
N TYR A 361 -19.83 26.43 0.52
CA TYR A 361 -19.17 26.00 1.77
C TYR A 361 -18.69 27.20 2.60
N PRO A 362 -18.60 27.08 3.94
CA PRO A 362 -17.99 28.10 4.79
C PRO A 362 -16.56 28.40 4.34
N LYS A 363 -16.12 29.66 4.48
CA LYS A 363 -14.81 30.12 4.02
C LYS A 363 -13.85 30.47 5.15
N THR A 364 -14.36 30.55 6.37
CA THR A 364 -13.59 30.96 7.55
C THR A 364 -14.08 30.22 8.80
N LEU A 365 -13.28 30.24 9.86
CA LEU A 365 -13.72 29.80 11.18
C LEU A 365 -14.94 30.59 11.68
N GLU A 366 -15.04 31.88 11.33
CA GLU A 366 -16.20 32.71 11.66
C GLU A 366 -17.49 32.19 10.99
N ASP A 367 -17.41 31.78 9.71
CA ASP A 367 -18.53 31.15 9.02
C ASP A 367 -18.94 29.83 9.67
N ILE A 368 -17.97 28.98 10.04
CA ILE A 368 -18.22 27.72 10.76
C ILE A 368 -18.98 27.99 12.06
N ILE A 369 -18.53 28.96 12.85
CA ILE A 369 -19.17 29.36 14.12
C ILE A 369 -20.59 29.87 13.85
N ALA A 370 -20.78 30.72 12.84
CA ALA A 370 -22.09 31.28 12.51
C ALA A 370 -23.09 30.20 12.05
N ILE A 371 -22.63 29.22 11.26
CA ILE A 371 -23.47 28.07 10.85
C ILE A 371 -23.82 27.21 12.07
N ALA A 372 -22.83 26.90 12.91
CA ALA A 372 -23.02 26.12 14.14
C ALA A 372 -24.01 26.79 15.13
N GLU A 373 -24.09 28.11 15.15
CA GLU A 373 -25.05 28.88 15.96
C GLU A 373 -26.47 28.95 15.37
N SER A 374 -26.64 28.58 14.10
CA SER A 374 -27.93 28.69 13.43
C SER A 374 -28.95 27.72 14.04
N PRO A 375 -30.27 28.01 13.96
CA PRO A 375 -31.31 27.15 14.52
C PRO A 375 -31.29 25.70 14.00
N GLU A 376 -30.73 25.48 12.81
CA GLU A 376 -30.61 24.15 12.20
C GLU A 376 -29.52 23.30 12.87
N PHE A 377 -28.44 23.92 13.36
CA PHE A 377 -27.27 23.24 13.92
C PHE A 377 -27.13 23.38 15.45
N ALA A 378 -27.90 24.27 16.08
CA ALA A 378 -27.79 24.58 17.51
C ALA A 378 -27.95 23.36 18.44
N ASP A 379 -28.74 22.36 18.03
CA ASP A 379 -28.93 21.12 18.78
C ASP A 379 -27.95 19.99 18.35
N LEU A 380 -27.19 20.20 17.28
CA LEU A 380 -26.24 19.23 16.72
C LEU A 380 -24.80 19.50 17.16
N VAL A 381 -24.44 20.76 17.41
CA VAL A 381 -23.11 21.16 17.85
C VAL A 381 -23.07 21.32 19.38
N PRO A 382 -22.26 20.53 20.10
CA PRO A 382 -22.18 20.62 21.56
C PRO A 382 -21.75 22.03 22.04
N PRO A 383 -22.36 22.59 23.10
CA PRO A 383 -22.06 23.95 23.54
C PRO A 383 -20.61 24.20 23.94
N ASN A 384 -19.94 23.21 24.56
CA ASN A 384 -18.52 23.27 24.90
C ASN A 384 -17.64 23.33 23.64
N ARG A 385 -18.02 22.60 22.59
CA ARG A 385 -17.32 22.61 21.30
C ARG A 385 -17.42 23.97 20.62
N LEU A 386 -18.63 24.51 20.50
CA LEU A 386 -18.85 25.85 19.96
C LEU A 386 -18.07 26.93 20.74
N GLN A 387 -18.06 26.84 22.07
CA GLN A 387 -17.27 27.76 22.90
C GLN A 387 -15.77 27.60 22.66
N GLY A 388 -15.28 26.38 22.46
CA GLY A 388 -13.88 26.12 22.11
C GLY A 388 -13.46 26.82 20.80
N LEU A 389 -14.29 26.75 19.76
CA LEU A 389 -14.03 27.43 18.49
C LEU A 389 -14.00 28.96 18.66
N LYS A 390 -14.94 29.52 19.44
CA LYS A 390 -14.94 30.96 19.78
C LYS A 390 -13.69 31.39 20.54
N ASN A 391 -13.23 30.59 21.51
CA ASN A 391 -12.02 30.89 22.25
C ASN A 391 -10.78 30.92 21.34
N ILE A 392 -10.71 30.04 20.33
CA ILE A 392 -9.63 30.06 19.33
C ILE A 392 -9.71 31.33 18.49
N GLN A 393 -10.90 31.69 18.01
CA GLN A 393 -11.14 32.93 17.26
C GLN A 393 -10.70 34.18 18.05
N GLU A 394 -10.86 34.18 19.38
CA GLU A 394 -10.48 35.29 20.26
C GLU A 394 -8.98 35.35 20.60
N TYR A 395 -8.17 34.32 20.27
CA TYR A 395 -6.75 34.27 20.64
C TYR A 395 -5.86 35.31 19.94
N GLY A 396 -6.30 35.85 18.79
CA GLY A 396 -5.57 36.91 18.06
C GLY A 396 -4.64 36.42 16.94
N GLY A 397 -4.67 35.12 16.63
CA GLY A 397 -4.01 34.52 15.47
C GLY A 397 -2.49 34.73 15.40
N LEU A 398 -1.95 34.80 14.18
CA LEU A 398 -0.51 34.94 13.90
C LEU A 398 0.13 36.25 14.42
N SER A 399 -0.69 37.23 14.82
CA SER A 399 -0.20 38.51 15.38
C SER A 399 -0.06 38.51 16.90
N ASN A 400 -0.42 37.42 17.57
CA ASN A 400 -0.34 37.30 19.01
C ASN A 400 1.15 37.36 19.48
N PRO A 401 1.51 38.24 20.42
CA PRO A 401 2.89 38.35 20.91
C PRO A 401 3.47 37.06 21.52
N GLU A 402 2.64 36.24 22.18
CA GLU A 402 3.04 34.92 22.71
C GLU A 402 3.41 33.96 21.57
N TYR A 403 2.67 33.99 20.47
CA TYR A 403 2.99 33.17 19.30
C TYR A 403 4.26 33.66 18.59
N ILE A 404 4.44 34.97 18.44
CA ILE A 404 5.65 35.55 17.84
C ILE A 404 6.89 35.14 18.64
N ASP A 405 6.85 35.21 19.97
CA ASP A 405 7.95 34.76 20.83
C ASP A 405 8.23 33.26 20.68
N VAL A 406 7.18 32.45 20.56
CA VAL A 406 7.31 31.01 20.33
C VAL A 406 8.04 30.71 19.01
N VAL A 407 7.67 31.41 17.94
CA VAL A 407 8.29 31.26 16.62
C VAL A 407 9.74 31.73 16.62
N GLU A 408 10.01 32.93 17.14
CA GLU A 408 11.31 33.60 17.01
C GLU A 408 12.36 33.05 17.98
N ASN A 409 11.93 32.63 19.19
CA ASN A 409 12.84 32.32 20.28
C ASN A 409 12.68 30.88 20.82
N VAL A 410 11.44 30.45 21.09
CA VAL A 410 11.21 29.18 21.82
C VAL A 410 11.49 27.95 20.97
N ILE A 411 10.89 27.84 19.78
CA ILE A 411 11.07 26.65 18.92
C ILE A 411 12.53 26.47 18.49
N PRO A 412 13.27 27.51 18.05
CA PRO A 412 14.70 27.37 17.77
C PRO A 412 15.49 26.84 18.97
N ALA A 413 15.26 27.36 20.18
CA ALA A 413 15.95 26.93 21.39
C ALA A 413 15.60 25.48 21.78
N LEU A 414 14.34 25.07 21.63
CA LEU A 414 13.93 23.68 21.85
C LEU A 414 14.61 22.73 20.87
N ARG A 415 14.70 23.09 19.58
CA ARG A 415 15.41 22.28 18.57
C ARG A 415 16.89 22.13 18.92
N GLU A 416 17.57 23.22 19.26
CA GLU A 416 18.97 23.21 19.69
C GLU A 416 19.16 22.28 20.89
N THR A 417 18.30 22.41 21.92
CA THR A 417 18.35 21.57 23.12
C THR A 417 18.22 20.08 22.79
N PHE A 418 17.27 19.70 21.93
CA PHE A 418 17.10 18.29 21.57
C PHE A 418 18.24 17.78 20.68
N PHE A 419 18.76 18.57 19.73
CA PHE A 419 19.95 18.18 18.97
C PHE A 419 21.16 17.95 19.89
N GLU A 420 21.38 18.83 20.87
CA GLU A 420 22.43 18.64 21.87
C GLU A 420 22.24 17.35 22.68
N ILE A 421 21.00 16.97 23.02
CA ILE A 421 20.71 15.71 23.72
C ILE A 421 21.11 14.50 22.85
N TYR A 422 20.75 14.49 21.57
CA TYR A 422 21.12 13.42 20.64
C TYR A 422 22.64 13.37 20.44
N GLU A 423 23.28 14.51 20.15
CA GLU A 423 24.72 14.57 19.86
C GLU A 423 25.58 14.24 21.08
N SER A 424 25.25 14.78 22.27
CA SER A 424 26.07 14.59 23.48
C SER A 424 26.02 13.17 24.04
N ASN A 425 24.95 12.43 23.73
CA ASN A 425 24.78 11.05 24.15
C ASN A 425 25.01 10.04 23.01
N ASP A 426 25.27 10.51 21.78
CA ASP A 426 25.44 9.71 20.58
C ASP A 426 24.24 8.76 20.39
N LEU A 427 23.04 9.34 20.28
CA LEU A 427 21.78 8.59 20.23
C LEU A 427 21.32 8.34 18.79
N ASP A 428 20.83 7.12 18.54
CA ASP A 428 20.10 6.76 17.33
C ASP A 428 18.60 7.09 17.47
N ALA A 429 18.06 6.93 18.68
CA ALA A 429 16.66 7.19 18.99
C ALA A 429 16.43 7.58 20.46
N ILE A 430 15.26 8.14 20.74
CA ILE A 430 14.69 8.26 22.09
C ILE A 430 13.43 7.40 22.16
N VAL A 431 13.30 6.59 23.21
CA VAL A 431 12.11 5.79 23.49
C VAL A 431 11.37 6.20 24.76
N PHE A 432 10.06 5.98 24.75
CA PHE A 432 9.15 6.21 25.87
C PHE A 432 7.81 5.46 25.66
N PRO A 433 7.01 5.24 26.72
CA PRO A 433 5.61 4.84 26.56
C PRO A 433 4.88 5.84 25.66
N THR A 434 4.33 5.39 24.53
CA THR A 434 3.62 6.29 23.59
C THR A 434 2.47 7.03 24.30
N THR A 435 1.75 6.29 25.15
CA THR A 435 0.74 6.81 26.07
C THR A 435 1.04 6.31 27.47
N ARG A 436 0.75 7.15 28.48
CA ARG A 436 1.06 6.86 29.88
C ARG A 436 -0.04 6.07 30.60
N THR A 437 -1.16 5.84 29.92
CA THR A 437 -2.34 5.15 30.43
C THR A 437 -2.83 4.16 29.39
N LEU A 438 -3.58 3.17 29.84
CA LEU A 438 -4.43 2.37 28.95
C LEU A 438 -5.53 3.23 28.30
N ALA A 439 -6.24 2.63 27.34
CA ALA A 439 -7.38 3.25 26.69
C ALA A 439 -8.41 3.74 27.72
N SER A 440 -8.76 5.03 27.68
CA SER A 440 -9.65 5.61 28.68
C SER A 440 -11.09 5.14 28.50
N PRO A 441 -11.90 5.03 29.58
CA PRO A 441 -13.32 4.75 29.46
C PRO A 441 -14.03 5.76 28.56
N LEU A 442 -15.07 5.31 27.86
CA LEU A 442 -15.99 6.20 27.15
C LEU A 442 -16.66 7.17 28.13
N GLN A 443 -17.15 8.30 27.62
CA GLN A 443 -17.81 9.28 28.47
C GLN A 443 -19.00 8.66 29.24
N GLY A 444 -19.04 8.87 30.56
CA GLY A 444 -20.11 8.37 31.41
C GLY A 444 -19.96 6.89 31.82
N VAL A 445 -18.95 6.19 31.31
CA VAL A 445 -18.57 4.85 31.76
C VAL A 445 -17.62 4.96 32.94
N THR A 446 -17.92 4.25 34.03
CA THR A 446 -17.03 4.14 35.19
C THR A 446 -16.22 2.86 35.09
N ASP A 447 -14.90 2.98 35.17
CA ASP A 447 -14.00 1.84 35.24
C ASP A 447 -13.04 1.98 36.42
N PRO A 448 -13.19 1.17 37.49
CA PRO A 448 -12.31 1.22 38.65
C PRO A 448 -10.86 0.75 38.38
N SER A 449 -10.60 0.02 37.29
CA SER A 449 -9.24 -0.41 36.93
C SER A 449 -8.45 0.71 36.25
N PHE A 450 -9.14 1.73 35.71
CA PHE A 450 -8.49 2.81 34.99
C PHE A 450 -7.67 3.71 35.92
N VAL A 451 -6.36 3.79 35.66
CA VAL A 451 -5.47 4.71 36.35
C VAL A 451 -5.52 6.08 35.66
N GLU A 452 -6.27 7.02 36.26
CA GLU A 452 -6.29 8.40 35.81
C GLU A 452 -5.00 9.14 36.21
N ILE A 453 -4.34 9.80 35.25
CA ILE A 453 -3.16 10.63 35.51
C ILE A 453 -3.59 12.07 35.79
N LEU A 454 -3.15 12.64 36.91
CA LEU A 454 -3.40 14.03 37.28
C LEU A 454 -2.09 14.84 37.37
N PRO A 455 -2.05 16.08 36.83
CA PRO A 455 -3.11 16.73 36.07
C PRO A 455 -3.36 16.02 34.73
N ALA A 456 -4.60 16.03 34.23
CA ALA A 456 -5.06 15.27 33.05
C ALA A 456 -4.39 15.65 31.70
N ALA A 457 -3.36 16.51 31.72
CA ALA A 457 -2.67 16.97 30.52
C ALA A 457 -1.15 17.16 30.77
N PRO A 458 -0.42 16.11 31.21
CA PRO A 458 1.04 16.19 31.18
C PRO A 458 1.52 16.26 29.72
N ILE A 459 2.68 16.87 29.49
CA ILE A 459 3.35 16.74 28.19
C ILE A 459 3.58 15.25 27.90
N ARG A 460 3.37 14.84 26.66
CA ARG A 460 3.61 13.47 26.20
C ARG A 460 4.90 13.46 25.37
N GLY A 461 5.66 12.37 25.39
CA GLY A 461 6.91 12.25 24.61
C GLY A 461 6.69 12.46 23.12
N VAL A 462 5.53 12.05 22.61
CA VAL A 462 5.11 12.26 21.21
C VAL A 462 5.13 13.74 20.77
N GLU A 463 5.14 14.69 21.71
CA GLU A 463 5.23 16.12 21.38
C GLU A 463 6.61 16.51 20.84
N ILE A 464 7.67 15.73 21.07
CA ILE A 464 9.00 15.98 20.48
C ILE A 464 8.89 16.01 18.95
N ALA A 465 8.40 14.92 18.36
CA ALA A 465 8.25 14.80 16.91
C ALA A 465 7.25 15.80 16.32
N SER A 466 6.15 16.06 17.03
CA SER A 466 5.15 17.03 16.58
C SER A 466 5.66 18.46 16.58
N LEU A 467 6.32 18.88 17.65
CA LEU A 467 6.71 20.27 17.86
C LEU A 467 7.96 20.65 17.09
N LEU A 468 8.91 19.72 16.95
CA LEU A 468 10.24 20.01 16.41
C LEU A 468 10.38 19.63 14.93
N GLY A 469 9.44 18.84 14.40
CA GLY A 469 9.46 18.31 13.03
C GLY A 469 10.29 17.03 12.88
N PHE A 470 10.52 16.33 13.99
CA PHE A 470 11.23 15.05 14.06
C PHE A 470 10.31 13.89 13.61
N SER A 471 10.89 12.72 13.40
CA SER A 471 10.16 11.49 13.04
C SER A 471 9.90 10.62 14.27
N ASP A 472 8.85 9.80 14.23
CA ASP A 472 8.47 8.86 15.29
C ASP A 472 7.78 7.62 14.73
N ILE A 473 8.20 6.43 15.17
CA ILE A 473 7.54 5.16 14.88
C ILE A 473 7.05 4.57 16.20
N THR A 474 5.74 4.30 16.26
CA THR A 474 5.12 3.65 17.41
C THR A 474 4.84 2.18 17.08
N VAL A 475 5.23 1.27 17.97
CA VAL A 475 5.14 -0.20 17.76
C VAL A 475 4.47 -0.88 18.97
N PRO A 476 3.62 -1.91 18.77
CA PRO A 476 3.05 -2.72 19.85
C PRO A 476 4.09 -3.27 20.83
N ALA A 477 3.83 -3.09 22.12
CA ALA A 477 4.72 -3.43 23.24
C ALA A 477 4.01 -4.32 24.28
N GLY A 478 2.91 -4.97 23.89
CA GLY A 478 2.20 -5.96 24.70
C GLY A 478 0.79 -5.53 25.10
N PHE A 479 0.22 -6.30 26.02
CA PHE A 479 -1.15 -6.15 26.51
C PHE A 479 -1.19 -6.08 28.02
N SER A 480 -2.07 -5.24 28.54
CA SER A 480 -2.42 -5.20 29.96
C SER A 480 -3.16 -6.46 30.41
N GLU A 481 -3.29 -6.65 31.72
CA GLU A 481 -4.14 -7.68 32.33
C GLU A 481 -5.60 -7.57 31.89
N ASP A 482 -6.06 -6.35 31.59
CA ASP A 482 -7.40 -6.05 31.05
C ASP A 482 -7.52 -6.30 29.53
N GLY A 483 -6.45 -6.78 28.88
CA GLY A 483 -6.42 -7.07 27.45
C GLY A 483 -6.38 -5.82 26.56
N LEU A 484 -5.92 -4.68 27.09
CA LEU A 484 -5.74 -3.45 26.32
C LEU A 484 -4.29 -3.35 25.83
N PRO A 485 -4.08 -2.96 24.56
CA PRO A 485 -2.73 -2.88 24.01
C PRO A 485 -1.96 -1.67 24.55
N ILE A 486 -0.65 -1.80 24.55
CA ILE A 486 0.33 -0.75 24.87
C ILE A 486 1.35 -0.69 23.73
N THR A 487 1.94 0.48 23.50
CA THR A 487 2.97 0.67 22.48
C THR A 487 4.15 1.47 23.03
N ILE A 488 5.31 1.26 22.41
CA ILE A 488 6.53 2.04 22.63
C ILE A 488 6.77 2.93 21.40
N SER A 489 7.19 4.18 21.63
CA SER A 489 7.57 5.11 20.55
C SER A 489 9.08 5.14 20.40
N PHE A 490 9.55 5.17 19.16
CA PHE A 490 10.93 5.46 18.75
C PHE A 490 10.94 6.80 18.04
N THR A 491 11.41 7.85 18.71
CA THR A 491 11.61 9.18 18.12
C THR A 491 13.04 9.30 17.61
N GLY A 492 13.22 9.92 16.43
CA GLY A 492 14.54 10.23 15.87
C GLY A 492 14.59 11.64 15.31
N VAL A 493 15.80 12.11 15.02
CA VAL A 493 16.03 13.43 14.40
C VAL A 493 15.47 13.48 12.97
N PRO A 494 15.28 14.66 12.36
CA PRO A 494 14.75 14.76 11.00
C PRO A 494 15.56 13.92 9.99
N TYR A 495 14.86 13.23 9.10
CA TYR A 495 15.37 12.35 8.05
C TYR A 495 16.07 11.06 8.54
N SER A 496 15.81 10.65 9.79
CA SER A 496 16.29 9.39 10.38
C SER A 496 15.34 8.20 10.21
N GLU A 497 14.29 8.32 9.38
CA GLU A 497 13.35 7.23 9.11
C GLU A 497 14.04 5.91 8.77
N PRO A 498 15.10 5.85 7.94
CA PRO A 498 15.81 4.60 7.67
C PRO A 498 16.29 3.87 8.95
N ASP A 499 16.94 4.60 9.86
CA ASP A 499 17.48 4.02 11.09
C ASP A 499 16.35 3.65 12.07
N LEU A 500 15.34 4.53 12.20
CA LEU A 500 14.16 4.26 13.03
C LEU A 500 13.38 3.04 12.56
N ILE A 501 13.22 2.87 11.24
CA ILE A 501 12.54 1.70 10.65
C ILE A 501 13.31 0.43 11.02
N GLY A 502 14.64 0.43 10.90
CA GLY A 502 15.47 -0.70 11.31
C GLY A 502 15.26 -1.06 12.79
N LEU A 503 15.33 -0.08 13.69
CA LEU A 503 15.14 -0.29 15.13
C LEU A 503 13.74 -0.82 15.46
N ALA A 504 12.70 -0.17 14.93
CA ALA A 504 11.30 -0.54 15.15
C ALA A 504 11.00 -1.95 14.62
N TYR A 505 11.45 -2.26 13.39
CA TYR A 505 11.28 -3.57 12.78
C TYR A 505 12.04 -4.65 13.55
N SER A 506 13.30 -4.41 13.92
CA SER A 506 14.07 -5.36 14.72
C SER A 506 13.41 -5.65 16.06
N PHE A 507 12.79 -4.66 16.71
CA PHE A 507 12.01 -4.88 17.93
C PHE A 507 10.72 -5.68 17.67
N GLU A 508 9.95 -5.31 16.65
CA GLU A 508 8.71 -6.02 16.29
C GLU A 508 8.96 -7.50 15.97
N GLN A 509 9.97 -7.81 15.15
CA GLN A 509 10.27 -9.17 14.71
C GLN A 509 10.74 -10.07 15.86
N GLN A 510 11.39 -9.51 16.87
CA GLN A 510 11.83 -10.28 18.05
C GLN A 510 10.74 -10.42 19.12
N SER A 511 9.84 -9.44 19.22
CA SER A 511 8.84 -9.38 20.29
C SER A 511 7.51 -10.02 19.90
N GLN A 512 7.02 -9.79 18.67
CA GLN A 512 5.73 -10.26 18.14
C GLN A 512 4.56 -10.01 19.12
N LEU A 513 4.55 -8.81 19.74
CA LEU A 513 3.65 -8.47 20.86
C LEU A 513 2.27 -7.92 20.45
N ARG A 514 1.96 -7.87 19.14
CA ARG A 514 0.63 -7.56 18.65
C ARG A 514 -0.28 -8.81 18.69
N GLY A 515 -1.58 -8.61 18.88
CA GLY A 515 -2.61 -9.63 18.66
C GLY A 515 -3.93 -9.02 18.22
N ALA A 516 -4.72 -9.75 17.43
CA ALA A 516 -6.03 -9.28 16.96
C ALA A 516 -7.04 -9.09 18.12
N PRO A 517 -8.01 -8.15 18.02
CA PRO A 517 -9.06 -8.00 19.01
C PRO A 517 -9.92 -9.28 19.12
N PRO A 518 -9.98 -9.93 20.30
CA PRO A 518 -10.63 -11.24 20.45
C PRO A 518 -12.17 -11.18 20.35
N LEU A 519 -12.75 -9.98 20.40
CA LEU A 519 -14.19 -9.75 20.37
C LEU A 519 -14.76 -9.63 18.95
N LEU A 520 -13.91 -9.71 17.92
CA LEU A 520 -14.27 -9.49 16.51
C LEU A 520 -13.82 -10.68 15.64
N PRO A 521 -14.36 -11.89 15.86
CA PRO A 521 -13.91 -13.10 15.18
C PRO A 521 -14.10 -13.02 13.66
N ALA A 522 -13.44 -13.95 12.96
CA ALA A 522 -13.60 -14.11 11.53
C ALA A 522 -15.07 -14.37 11.14
N LEU A 523 -15.52 -13.74 10.06
CA LEU A 523 -16.80 -14.03 9.41
C LEU A 523 -16.68 -15.19 8.43
N GLU A 524 -17.82 -15.67 7.93
CA GLU A 524 -17.86 -16.68 6.88
C GLU A 524 -17.16 -16.18 5.61
N GLY A 525 -16.29 -17.00 5.02
CA GLY A 525 -15.51 -16.67 3.82
C GLY A 525 -14.18 -15.94 4.07
N GLU A 526 -13.88 -15.57 5.33
CA GLU A 526 -12.63 -14.88 5.68
C GLU A 526 -11.42 -15.80 5.90
N GLU A 527 -11.64 -17.12 5.86
CA GLU A 527 -10.60 -18.15 5.93
C GLU A 527 -10.89 -19.21 4.87
N PHE A 528 -9.92 -19.45 3.98
CA PHE A 528 -10.02 -20.45 2.93
C PHE A 528 -8.64 -21.02 2.59
N GLU A 529 -8.63 -22.22 2.02
CA GLU A 529 -7.41 -22.88 1.54
C GLU A 529 -7.31 -22.74 0.02
N TYR A 530 -6.09 -22.55 -0.46
CA TYR A 530 -5.73 -22.62 -1.87
C TYR A 530 -4.41 -23.39 -2.02
N VAL A 531 -4.20 -24.00 -3.19
CA VAL A 531 -3.00 -24.77 -3.48
C VAL A 531 -2.13 -23.92 -4.41
N THR A 532 -0.82 -24.02 -4.28
CA THR A 532 0.11 -23.19 -5.07
C THR A 532 0.80 -23.96 -6.19
N GLU A 533 0.68 -25.29 -6.20
CA GLU A 533 1.26 -26.17 -7.22
C GLU A 533 0.37 -27.42 -7.36
N VAL A 534 -0.22 -27.61 -8.54
CA VAL A 534 -0.99 -28.82 -8.88
C VAL A 534 -0.39 -29.51 -10.11
N LEU A 535 -0.44 -30.84 -10.11
CA LEU A 535 -0.23 -31.67 -11.29
C LEU A 535 -1.59 -32.08 -11.84
N VAL A 536 -1.89 -31.71 -13.07
CA VAL A 536 -3.00 -32.22 -13.86
C VAL A 536 -2.48 -33.35 -14.75
N GLN A 537 -3.02 -34.55 -14.57
CA GLN A 537 -2.65 -35.71 -15.36
C GLN A 537 -3.85 -36.14 -16.23
N GLY A 538 -3.66 -36.03 -17.54
CA GLY A 538 -4.56 -36.56 -18.57
C GLY A 538 -4.48 -38.08 -18.68
N THR A 539 -4.98 -38.59 -19.79
CA THR A 539 -5.13 -40.01 -20.10
C THR A 539 -4.62 -40.30 -21.50
N GLU A 540 -4.50 -41.58 -21.88
CA GLU A 540 -4.12 -41.96 -23.26
C GLU A 540 -5.24 -41.75 -24.31
N ALA A 541 -6.18 -40.82 -24.08
CA ALA A 541 -7.28 -40.54 -25.00
C ALA A 541 -7.66 -39.06 -24.95
N ASP A 542 -8.14 -38.53 -26.08
CA ASP A 542 -8.47 -37.11 -26.27
C ASP A 542 -9.19 -36.49 -25.05
N ASP A 543 -8.47 -35.60 -24.39
CA ASP A 543 -8.83 -34.90 -23.18
C ASP A 543 -9.08 -33.41 -23.45
N THR A 544 -9.79 -32.77 -22.52
CA THR A 544 -10.02 -31.33 -22.54
C THR A 544 -9.71 -30.80 -21.16
N ILE A 545 -8.60 -30.06 -21.05
CA ILE A 545 -8.00 -29.59 -19.81
C ILE A 545 -8.08 -28.07 -19.80
N VAL A 546 -9.06 -27.52 -19.09
CA VAL A 546 -9.33 -26.07 -19.05
C VAL A 546 -9.19 -25.56 -17.62
N ALA A 547 -8.39 -24.50 -17.43
CA ALA A 547 -8.20 -23.87 -16.12
C ALA A 547 -9.55 -23.41 -15.55
N GLY A 548 -9.79 -23.70 -14.27
CA GLY A 548 -11.05 -23.39 -13.57
C GLY A 548 -12.18 -24.43 -13.75
N ASP A 549 -12.11 -25.32 -14.74
CA ASP A 549 -13.09 -26.41 -14.92
C ASP A 549 -12.75 -27.65 -14.06
N LEU A 550 -11.47 -27.83 -13.70
CA LEU A 550 -10.99 -28.93 -12.86
C LEU A 550 -10.77 -28.48 -11.41
N THR A 551 -10.96 -29.41 -10.47
CA THR A 551 -10.75 -29.12 -9.04
C THR A 551 -9.28 -28.86 -8.75
N ASP A 552 -9.01 -27.77 -8.03
CA ASP A 552 -7.68 -27.28 -7.64
C ASP A 552 -6.80 -26.78 -8.81
N PHE A 553 -7.25 -26.88 -10.07
CA PHE A 553 -6.51 -26.37 -11.24
C PHE A 553 -6.95 -24.94 -11.55
N ASP A 554 -6.14 -23.97 -11.12
CA ASP A 554 -6.42 -22.54 -11.30
C ASP A 554 -5.58 -21.89 -12.42
N GLY A 555 -4.66 -22.67 -13.01
CA GLY A 555 -3.81 -22.27 -14.12
C GLY A 555 -2.66 -21.34 -13.71
N ASN A 556 -2.24 -21.36 -12.44
CA ASN A 556 -1.11 -20.57 -11.96
C ASN A 556 -0.03 -21.47 -11.35
N ALA A 557 1.14 -21.51 -11.98
CA ALA A 557 2.27 -22.36 -11.62
C ALA A 557 1.92 -23.87 -11.56
N ASP A 558 0.96 -24.30 -12.37
CA ASP A 558 0.54 -25.69 -12.45
C ASP A 558 1.40 -26.49 -13.44
N THR A 559 1.48 -27.80 -13.23
CA THR A 559 2.08 -28.75 -14.17
C THR A 559 0.98 -29.56 -14.83
N ILE A 560 0.96 -29.63 -16.16
CA ILE A 560 0.00 -30.40 -16.95
C ILE A 560 0.78 -31.44 -17.74
N VAL A 561 0.33 -32.69 -17.67
CA VAL A 561 0.82 -33.81 -18.47
C VAL A 561 -0.39 -34.47 -19.11
N ALA A 562 -0.65 -34.21 -20.39
CA ALA A 562 -1.87 -34.68 -21.05
C ALA A 562 -1.79 -36.17 -21.48
N ASP A 563 -0.58 -36.67 -21.75
CA ASP A 563 -0.22 -38.08 -22.01
C ASP A 563 -0.32 -38.45 -23.49
N ALA A 564 -1.43 -39.02 -23.97
CA ALA A 564 -1.57 -39.36 -25.39
C ALA A 564 -2.99 -39.12 -25.89
N GLY A 565 -3.17 -38.86 -27.17
CA GLY A 565 -4.45 -38.45 -27.76
C GLY A 565 -4.35 -37.05 -28.34
N ASP A 566 -5.39 -36.63 -29.05
CA ASP A 566 -5.44 -35.27 -29.61
C ASP A 566 -6.09 -34.34 -28.57
N ASP A 567 -5.29 -33.73 -27.71
CA ASP A 567 -5.73 -33.04 -26.49
C ASP A 567 -5.98 -31.54 -26.71
N LEU A 568 -6.97 -31.00 -25.98
CA LEU A 568 -7.22 -29.57 -25.90
C LEU A 568 -6.87 -29.04 -24.52
N ILE A 569 -5.84 -28.20 -24.43
CA ILE A 569 -5.36 -27.60 -23.18
C ILE A 569 -5.55 -26.08 -23.26
N ASP A 570 -6.18 -25.49 -22.25
CA ASP A 570 -6.41 -24.04 -22.17
C ASP A 570 -6.11 -23.51 -20.76
N THR A 571 -4.98 -22.82 -20.62
CA THR A 571 -4.56 -22.14 -19.38
C THR A 571 -4.84 -20.64 -19.39
N THR A 572 -5.49 -20.11 -20.43
CA THR A 572 -5.60 -18.65 -20.66
C THR A 572 -6.48 -17.91 -19.65
N ALA A 573 -7.32 -18.63 -18.90
CA ALA A 573 -8.19 -18.04 -17.87
C ALA A 573 -7.41 -17.51 -16.64
N ALA A 574 -6.18 -17.98 -16.45
CA ALA A 574 -5.38 -17.68 -15.28
C ALA A 574 -4.63 -16.35 -15.41
N ILE A 575 -4.44 -15.67 -14.27
CA ILE A 575 -3.99 -14.27 -14.26
C ILE A 575 -2.47 -14.17 -14.28
N SER A 576 -1.77 -15.07 -13.59
CA SER A 576 -0.32 -15.03 -13.42
C SER A 576 0.43 -16.09 -14.23
N GLY A 577 -0.25 -17.16 -14.65
CA GLY A 577 0.30 -18.21 -15.52
C GLY A 577 1.51 -18.90 -14.88
N GLY A 578 2.62 -19.02 -15.61
CA GLY A 578 3.80 -19.74 -15.10
C GLY A 578 3.66 -21.26 -15.14
N ASN A 579 2.74 -21.77 -15.94
CA ASN A 579 2.43 -23.19 -16.06
C ASN A 579 3.53 -23.93 -16.82
N LEU A 580 3.62 -25.23 -16.56
CA LEU A 580 4.47 -26.17 -17.27
C LEU A 580 3.59 -27.23 -17.92
N ILE A 581 3.49 -27.21 -19.24
CA ILE A 581 2.51 -27.97 -20.01
C ILE A 581 3.26 -28.95 -20.93
N TYR A 582 2.91 -30.22 -20.83
CA TYR A 582 3.34 -31.29 -21.72
C TYR A 582 2.11 -31.85 -22.43
N GLY A 583 2.04 -31.69 -23.75
CA GLY A 583 1.01 -32.26 -24.63
C GLY A 583 1.12 -33.78 -24.65
N GLY A 584 2.18 -34.29 -25.26
CA GLY A 584 2.52 -35.71 -25.22
C GLY A 584 2.47 -36.33 -26.62
N ASP A 585 1.88 -37.51 -26.75
CA ASP A 585 1.74 -38.18 -28.05
C ASP A 585 0.36 -37.88 -28.68
N GLY A 586 0.28 -37.11 -29.77
CA GLY A 586 -0.95 -36.83 -30.52
C GLY A 586 -0.95 -35.42 -31.11
N ASP A 587 -1.95 -35.08 -31.92
CA ASP A 587 -2.02 -33.74 -32.52
C ASP A 587 -2.74 -32.78 -31.54
N ASP A 588 -1.97 -32.10 -30.69
CA ASP A 588 -2.48 -31.34 -29.56
C ASP A 588 -2.80 -29.87 -29.91
N THR A 589 -3.72 -29.28 -29.15
CA THR A 589 -4.05 -27.84 -29.21
C THR A 589 -3.88 -27.22 -27.83
N ILE A 590 -2.88 -26.36 -27.67
CA ILE A 590 -2.48 -25.77 -26.39
C ILE A 590 -2.60 -24.25 -26.45
N PHE A 591 -3.54 -23.69 -25.71
CA PHE A 591 -3.69 -22.24 -25.50
C PHE A 591 -3.02 -21.83 -24.19
N VAL A 592 -2.08 -20.88 -24.25
CA VAL A 592 -1.31 -20.44 -23.09
C VAL A 592 -1.50 -18.96 -22.75
N GLY A 593 -1.35 -18.65 -21.46
CA GLY A 593 -1.51 -17.30 -20.91
C GLY A 593 -0.19 -16.53 -20.83
N LEU A 594 0.33 -16.37 -19.61
CA LEU A 594 1.45 -15.48 -19.30
C LEU A 594 2.58 -16.28 -18.65
N ASN A 595 3.81 -16.14 -19.13
CA ASN A 595 5.00 -16.83 -18.61
C ASN A 595 4.89 -18.38 -18.60
N ASP A 596 4.04 -18.95 -19.43
CA ASP A 596 3.84 -20.40 -19.53
C ASP A 596 4.96 -21.06 -20.35
N LYS A 597 5.21 -22.34 -20.08
CA LYS A 597 6.07 -23.21 -20.89
C LYS A 597 5.24 -24.34 -21.43
N ALA A 598 5.04 -24.38 -22.74
CA ALA A 598 4.32 -25.43 -23.43
C ALA A 598 5.24 -26.22 -24.35
N TYR A 599 5.12 -27.54 -24.25
CA TYR A 599 5.80 -28.52 -25.07
C TYR A 599 4.72 -29.37 -25.75
N GLY A 600 4.63 -29.34 -27.08
CA GLY A 600 3.72 -30.23 -27.85
C GLY A 600 4.16 -31.68 -27.75
N GLU A 601 5.48 -31.90 -27.86
CA GLU A 601 6.17 -33.19 -27.81
C GLU A 601 6.08 -33.99 -29.12
N ALA A 602 5.04 -34.78 -29.39
CA ALA A 602 4.98 -35.62 -30.59
C ALA A 602 3.63 -35.59 -31.28
N GLY A 603 3.57 -35.01 -32.47
CA GLY A 603 2.35 -34.83 -33.26
C GLY A 603 2.48 -33.60 -34.14
N ASP A 604 1.47 -33.32 -34.96
CA ASP A 604 1.37 -32.02 -35.65
C ASP A 604 0.59 -31.04 -34.74
N ASP A 605 1.27 -30.35 -33.83
CA ASP A 605 0.69 -29.61 -32.72
C ASP A 605 0.35 -28.14 -33.05
N LEU A 606 -0.61 -27.58 -32.33
CA LEU A 606 -0.94 -26.15 -32.34
C LEU A 606 -0.73 -25.53 -30.95
N LEU A 607 0.27 -24.67 -30.82
CA LEU A 607 0.56 -23.93 -29.59
C LEU A 607 0.27 -22.44 -29.80
N ASP A 608 -0.66 -21.88 -29.03
CA ASP A 608 -1.16 -20.52 -29.21
C ASP A 608 -1.01 -19.65 -27.96
N ALA A 609 -0.05 -18.73 -28.01
CA ALA A 609 0.18 -17.66 -27.03
C ALA A 609 -0.32 -16.28 -27.53
N SER A 610 -1.13 -16.23 -28.59
CA SER A 610 -1.60 -14.96 -29.18
C SER A 610 -2.53 -14.17 -28.25
N GLN A 611 -3.22 -14.85 -27.32
CA GLN A 611 -3.99 -14.22 -26.24
C GLN A 611 -3.12 -13.88 -25.01
N GLY A 612 -1.88 -14.37 -24.98
CA GLY A 612 -0.95 -14.22 -23.88
C GLY A 612 -0.34 -12.82 -23.79
N ARG A 613 0.22 -12.51 -22.61
CA ARG A 613 0.87 -11.21 -22.32
C ARG A 613 2.39 -11.24 -22.41
N GLY A 614 2.92 -12.27 -23.06
CA GLY A 614 4.35 -12.48 -23.28
C GLY A 614 5.03 -13.37 -22.25
N GLY A 615 6.34 -13.55 -22.44
CA GLY A 615 7.20 -14.35 -21.56
C GLY A 615 7.02 -15.86 -21.71
N ASN A 616 6.25 -16.31 -22.71
CA ASN A 616 5.98 -17.72 -22.91
C ASN A 616 7.13 -18.41 -23.65
N LEU A 617 7.27 -19.71 -23.43
CA LEU A 617 8.12 -20.61 -24.21
C LEU A 617 7.23 -21.67 -24.84
N LEU A 618 7.23 -21.76 -26.16
CA LEU A 618 6.51 -22.75 -26.95
C LEU A 618 7.53 -23.61 -27.69
N SER A 619 7.44 -24.94 -27.56
CA SER A 619 8.27 -25.91 -28.27
C SER A 619 7.34 -26.93 -28.90
N GLY A 620 7.37 -27.03 -30.24
CA GLY A 620 6.54 -27.94 -31.03
C GLY A 620 6.94 -29.38 -30.74
N GLY A 621 8.15 -29.76 -31.17
CA GLY A 621 8.75 -31.04 -30.82
C GLY A 621 8.99 -31.90 -32.05
N LEU A 622 8.22 -32.99 -32.21
CA LEU A 622 8.29 -33.89 -33.35
C LEU A 622 7.02 -33.80 -34.18
N GLY A 623 7.11 -33.27 -35.39
CA GLY A 623 5.98 -33.17 -36.32
C GLY A 623 5.96 -31.79 -36.97
N ASN A 624 4.93 -31.46 -37.73
CA ASN A 624 4.83 -30.16 -38.39
C ASN A 624 3.92 -29.26 -37.56
N ASP A 625 4.54 -28.43 -36.74
CA ASP A 625 3.87 -27.70 -35.68
C ASP A 625 3.49 -26.29 -36.12
N THR A 626 2.45 -25.75 -35.48
CA THR A 626 1.98 -24.38 -35.69
C THR A 626 2.00 -23.61 -34.38
N LEU A 627 2.87 -22.61 -34.29
CA LEU A 627 3.10 -21.82 -33.08
C LEU A 627 2.66 -20.37 -33.30
N PHE A 628 1.89 -19.80 -32.38
CA PHE A 628 1.47 -18.39 -32.38
C PHE A 628 2.00 -17.64 -31.17
N ALA A 629 2.64 -16.49 -31.41
CA ALA A 629 3.17 -15.58 -30.40
C ALA A 629 2.43 -14.25 -30.39
N SER A 630 2.41 -13.57 -29.24
CA SER A 630 1.95 -12.19 -29.13
C SER A 630 3.13 -11.22 -29.10
N SER A 631 3.93 -11.26 -28.03
CA SER A 631 5.05 -10.35 -27.79
C SER A 631 5.98 -10.89 -26.73
N ASN A 632 7.29 -10.72 -26.87
CA ASN A 632 8.28 -11.18 -25.88
C ASN A 632 8.16 -12.69 -25.55
N ASP A 633 7.84 -13.51 -26.54
CA ASP A 633 7.74 -14.98 -26.44
C ASP A 633 8.93 -15.67 -27.13
N GLN A 634 9.17 -16.94 -26.79
CA GLN A 634 10.19 -17.80 -27.42
C GLN A 634 9.51 -19.01 -28.07
N LEU A 635 9.68 -19.16 -29.39
CA LEU A 635 9.08 -20.23 -30.19
C LEU A 635 10.17 -21.12 -30.79
N PHE A 636 10.03 -22.42 -30.61
CA PHE A 636 10.90 -23.47 -31.14
C PHE A 636 10.06 -24.46 -31.94
N GLY A 637 10.27 -24.58 -33.26
CA GLY A 637 9.62 -25.61 -34.09
C GLY A 637 10.17 -27.01 -33.80
N ASP A 638 11.50 -27.10 -33.63
CA ASP A 638 12.27 -28.31 -33.32
C ASP A 638 12.45 -29.26 -34.53
N GLN A 639 11.59 -30.25 -34.77
CA GLN A 639 11.73 -31.20 -35.89
C GLN A 639 10.46 -31.28 -36.72
N GLY A 640 10.54 -30.84 -37.98
CA GLY A 640 9.47 -30.91 -38.96
C GLY A 640 9.47 -29.68 -39.84
N ASP A 641 8.44 -29.54 -40.68
CA ASP A 641 8.25 -28.34 -41.50
C ASP A 641 7.28 -27.39 -40.78
N ASP A 642 7.82 -26.55 -39.88
CA ASP A 642 7.04 -25.82 -38.87
C ASP A 642 6.56 -24.44 -39.33
N GLN A 643 5.54 -23.90 -38.65
CA GLN A 643 5.00 -22.56 -38.92
C GLN A 643 4.95 -21.72 -37.65
N LEU A 644 5.76 -20.66 -37.61
CA LEU A 644 5.87 -19.75 -36.48
C LEU A 644 5.27 -18.39 -36.84
N PHE A 645 4.14 -18.06 -36.22
CA PHE A 645 3.39 -16.82 -36.42
C PHE A 645 3.61 -15.84 -35.26
N VAL A 646 3.97 -14.60 -35.58
CA VAL A 646 4.10 -13.54 -34.55
C VAL A 646 3.03 -12.46 -34.72
N GLY A 647 2.56 -11.97 -33.57
CA GLY A 647 1.63 -10.87 -33.45
C GLY A 647 2.28 -9.48 -33.53
N THR A 648 1.49 -8.45 -33.26
CA THR A 648 1.89 -7.06 -33.44
C THR A 648 2.78 -6.49 -32.33
N GLY A 649 2.96 -7.20 -31.21
CA GLY A 649 3.72 -6.67 -30.09
C GLY A 649 5.24 -6.73 -30.28
N GLY A 650 5.75 -7.72 -31.03
CA GLY A 650 7.17 -7.83 -31.36
C GLY A 650 8.05 -8.42 -30.24
N ASP A 651 9.37 -8.28 -30.38
CA ASP A 651 10.38 -8.80 -29.44
C ASP A 651 10.34 -10.32 -29.20
N ASN A 652 9.79 -11.10 -30.14
CA ASN A 652 9.79 -12.57 -30.04
C ASN A 652 11.11 -13.19 -30.53
N LEU A 653 11.50 -14.33 -29.98
CA LEU A 653 12.61 -15.16 -30.44
C LEU A 653 12.07 -16.41 -31.15
N LEU A 654 12.50 -16.63 -32.40
CA LEU A 654 12.00 -17.68 -33.27
C LEU A 654 13.14 -18.60 -33.72
N THR A 655 12.98 -19.90 -33.50
CA THR A 655 13.89 -20.95 -33.94
C THR A 655 13.08 -22.00 -34.69
N GLY A 656 13.38 -22.21 -35.97
CA GLY A 656 12.68 -23.22 -36.80
C GLY A 656 13.11 -24.63 -36.39
N GLY A 657 14.42 -24.88 -36.40
CA GLY A 657 14.99 -26.17 -36.11
C GLY A 657 15.29 -26.94 -37.39
N ALA A 658 14.74 -28.15 -37.51
CA ALA A 658 15.08 -29.07 -38.58
C ALA A 658 13.89 -29.34 -39.50
N GLY A 659 13.89 -28.73 -40.68
CA GLY A 659 12.98 -29.02 -41.78
C GLY A 659 12.92 -27.83 -42.72
N ALA A 660 11.80 -27.62 -43.38
CA ALA A 660 11.54 -26.44 -44.19
C ALA A 660 10.51 -25.53 -43.50
N ASP A 661 11.02 -24.59 -42.72
CA ASP A 661 10.22 -23.84 -41.75
C ASP A 661 9.68 -22.53 -42.32
N GLN A 662 8.62 -22.02 -41.71
CA GLN A 662 7.96 -20.77 -42.10
C GLN A 662 7.94 -19.78 -40.94
N PHE A 663 8.64 -18.66 -41.11
CA PHE A 663 8.66 -17.55 -40.16
C PHE A 663 7.71 -16.45 -40.61
N TRP A 664 6.50 -16.40 -40.06
CA TRP A 664 5.47 -15.41 -40.40
C TRP A 664 5.63 -14.15 -39.55
N ILE A 665 6.50 -13.24 -40.00
CA ILE A 665 7.01 -12.08 -39.27
C ILE A 665 5.98 -10.94 -39.09
N ALA A 666 4.94 -10.89 -39.93
CA ALA A 666 3.87 -9.92 -39.79
C ALA A 666 2.56 -10.40 -40.43
N ASN A 667 1.44 -10.21 -39.74
CA ASN A 667 0.10 -10.62 -40.17
C ASN A 667 -0.89 -9.47 -39.97
N GLY A 668 -1.33 -8.85 -41.06
CA GLY A 668 -2.28 -7.71 -41.08
C GLY A 668 -1.67 -6.36 -40.67
N GLU A 669 -0.79 -6.34 -39.68
CA GLU A 669 -0.05 -5.16 -39.22
C GLU A 669 1.43 -5.48 -38.97
N LEU A 670 2.28 -4.45 -39.01
CA LEU A 670 3.71 -4.59 -38.69
C LEU A 670 3.92 -4.66 -37.17
N PRO A 671 4.90 -5.42 -36.68
CA PRO A 671 5.18 -5.48 -35.25
C PRO A 671 5.73 -4.16 -34.71
N ALA A 672 5.43 -3.86 -33.44
CA ALA A 672 5.88 -2.66 -32.75
C ALA A 672 7.39 -2.67 -32.45
N ALA A 673 7.99 -3.86 -32.34
CA ALA A 673 9.41 -4.10 -32.17
C ALA A 673 9.88 -5.27 -33.07
N PRO A 674 11.13 -5.28 -33.55
CA PRO A 674 11.60 -6.35 -34.42
C PRO A 674 11.68 -7.69 -33.69
N ASN A 675 11.22 -8.76 -34.34
CA ASN A 675 11.41 -10.12 -33.84
C ASN A 675 12.83 -10.64 -34.16
N THR A 676 13.28 -11.71 -33.54
CA THR A 676 14.59 -12.31 -33.77
C THR A 676 14.44 -13.72 -34.30
N VAL A 677 15.01 -14.03 -35.46
CA VAL A 677 15.06 -15.36 -36.06
C VAL A 677 16.47 -15.91 -35.94
N THR A 678 16.63 -17.12 -35.41
CA THR A 678 17.95 -17.62 -34.98
C THR A 678 18.69 -18.47 -36.00
N ASP A 679 17.99 -19.14 -36.91
CA ASP A 679 18.53 -20.27 -37.67
C ASP A 679 18.02 -20.37 -39.11
N PHE A 680 17.52 -19.26 -39.67
CA PHE A 680 17.00 -19.19 -41.03
C PHE A 680 18.01 -19.69 -42.09
N GLU A 681 17.59 -20.66 -42.91
CA GLU A 681 18.35 -21.20 -44.05
C GLU A 681 17.67 -20.85 -45.39
N SER A 682 18.28 -19.91 -46.13
CA SER A 682 17.78 -19.52 -47.47
C SER A 682 17.70 -20.72 -48.44
N GLY A 683 16.57 -20.81 -49.15
CA GLY A 683 16.26 -21.92 -50.06
C GLY A 683 15.75 -23.20 -49.39
N VAL A 684 15.67 -23.21 -48.05
CA VAL A 684 15.02 -24.25 -47.25
C VAL A 684 13.79 -23.62 -46.59
N ASP A 685 14.01 -22.58 -45.79
CA ASP A 685 12.97 -21.88 -45.04
C ASP A 685 12.34 -20.74 -45.84
N VAL A 686 11.18 -20.28 -45.38
CA VAL A 686 10.50 -19.11 -45.94
C VAL A 686 10.07 -18.11 -44.88
N ILE A 687 10.03 -16.84 -45.29
CA ILE A 687 9.61 -15.71 -44.47
C ILE A 687 8.25 -15.23 -44.98
N GLY A 688 7.25 -15.29 -44.12
CA GLY A 688 5.86 -14.96 -44.43
C GLY A 688 5.47 -13.53 -44.04
N PHE A 689 4.70 -12.88 -44.90
CA PHE A 689 3.97 -11.64 -44.62
C PHE A 689 2.53 -11.81 -45.09
N ALA A 690 1.56 -11.75 -44.18
CA ALA A 690 0.15 -11.88 -44.54
C ALA A 690 -0.61 -10.55 -44.48
N ASP A 691 -1.54 -10.34 -45.41
CA ASP A 691 -2.58 -9.31 -45.38
C ASP A 691 -2.08 -7.84 -45.35
N LEU A 692 -0.81 -7.61 -45.71
CA LEU A 692 -0.18 -6.28 -45.73
C LEU A 692 -0.10 -5.67 -47.14
N GLY A 693 -0.33 -6.47 -48.18
CA GLY A 693 -0.18 -6.04 -49.58
C GLY A 693 1.26 -5.69 -49.98
N LEU A 694 2.23 -6.24 -49.25
CA LEU A 694 3.66 -6.02 -49.47
C LEU A 694 4.21 -6.88 -50.62
N SER A 695 5.32 -6.44 -51.20
CA SER A 695 6.18 -7.26 -52.06
C SER A 695 7.64 -7.25 -51.61
N PHE A 696 8.43 -8.18 -52.14
CA PHE A 696 9.87 -8.28 -51.82
C PHE A 696 10.64 -6.98 -52.09
N GLU A 697 10.23 -6.19 -53.09
CA GLU A 697 10.87 -4.92 -53.43
C GLU A 697 10.69 -3.82 -52.37
N GLU A 698 9.76 -3.99 -51.43
CA GLU A 698 9.50 -3.06 -50.34
C GLU A 698 10.32 -3.36 -49.08
N LEU A 699 11.02 -4.49 -49.06
CA LEU A 699 11.90 -4.91 -47.98
C LEU A 699 13.30 -4.31 -48.14
N SER A 700 13.92 -3.99 -47.01
CA SER A 700 15.32 -3.58 -46.94
C SER A 700 16.07 -4.43 -45.92
N PHE A 701 17.31 -4.78 -46.26
CA PHE A 701 18.18 -5.64 -45.46
C PHE A 701 19.46 -4.87 -45.13
N THR A 702 19.70 -4.65 -43.85
CA THR A 702 20.87 -3.93 -43.35
C THR A 702 21.72 -4.87 -42.51
N GLN A 703 22.96 -5.09 -42.95
CA GLN A 703 23.93 -5.86 -42.16
C GLN A 703 24.29 -5.09 -40.88
N VAL A 704 24.20 -5.74 -39.73
CA VAL A 704 24.59 -5.23 -38.41
C VAL A 704 25.50 -6.28 -37.77
N GLU A 705 26.81 -6.06 -37.87
CA GLU A 705 27.83 -7.04 -37.46
C GLU A 705 27.64 -8.38 -38.22
N GLU A 706 27.41 -9.49 -37.52
CA GLU A 706 27.16 -10.82 -38.10
C GLU A 706 25.68 -11.08 -38.44
N ASP A 707 24.78 -10.19 -37.99
CA ASP A 707 23.34 -10.32 -38.15
C ASP A 707 22.78 -9.43 -39.26
N THR A 708 21.56 -9.72 -39.71
CA THR A 708 20.82 -8.87 -40.66
C THR A 708 19.54 -8.32 -40.06
N LEU A 709 19.39 -6.99 -40.09
CA LEU A 709 18.13 -6.32 -39.79
C LEU A 709 17.28 -6.16 -41.06
N MET A 710 16.09 -6.76 -41.07
CA MET A 710 15.06 -6.58 -42.09
C MET A 710 14.10 -5.47 -41.68
N SER A 711 13.76 -4.58 -42.62
CA SER A 711 12.84 -3.46 -42.39
C SER A 711 11.86 -3.27 -43.55
N VAL A 712 10.63 -2.88 -43.22
CA VAL A 712 9.60 -2.42 -44.16
C VAL A 712 9.57 -0.90 -44.11
N GLY A 713 10.08 -0.24 -45.17
CA GLY A 713 10.31 1.20 -45.13
C GLY A 713 11.35 1.59 -44.08
N GLU A 714 10.96 2.43 -43.10
CA GLU A 714 11.81 2.81 -41.95
C GLU A 714 11.56 1.97 -40.70
N THR A 715 10.63 1.01 -40.76
CA THR A 715 10.19 0.20 -39.61
C THR A 715 10.96 -1.12 -39.57
N PRO A 716 11.79 -1.37 -38.55
CA PRO A 716 12.41 -2.67 -38.35
C PRO A 716 11.36 -3.72 -37.99
N VAL A 717 11.44 -4.91 -38.60
CA VAL A 717 10.42 -5.97 -38.40
C VAL A 717 11.02 -7.30 -37.94
N ALA A 718 12.25 -7.61 -38.34
CA ALA A 718 12.98 -8.78 -37.84
C ALA A 718 14.49 -8.61 -37.93
N THR A 719 15.20 -9.24 -37.00
CA THR A 719 16.63 -9.48 -37.01
C THR A 719 16.87 -10.95 -37.27
N PHE A 720 17.75 -11.28 -38.22
CA PHE A 720 18.17 -12.65 -38.52
C PHE A 720 19.60 -12.84 -38.04
N LEU A 721 19.78 -13.75 -37.09
CA LEU A 721 21.09 -14.01 -36.51
C LEU A 721 21.99 -14.78 -37.49
N ASP A 722 23.29 -14.47 -37.47
CA ASP A 722 24.32 -15.15 -38.26
C ASP A 722 24.00 -15.28 -39.77
N THR A 723 23.14 -14.40 -40.28
CA THR A 723 22.64 -14.42 -41.65
C THR A 723 23.14 -13.18 -42.39
N GLU A 724 23.85 -13.38 -43.50
CA GLU A 724 24.34 -12.30 -44.34
C GLU A 724 23.19 -11.66 -45.15
N ALA A 725 23.15 -10.33 -45.22
CA ALA A 725 22.09 -9.58 -45.90
C ALA A 725 21.98 -9.91 -47.41
N THR A 726 23.02 -10.51 -47.99
CA THR A 726 23.04 -10.93 -49.41
C THR A 726 22.49 -12.34 -49.63
N ALA A 727 22.16 -13.08 -48.57
CA ALA A 727 21.59 -14.43 -48.65
C ALA A 727 20.13 -14.42 -49.10
N PHE A 728 19.36 -13.38 -48.74
CA PHE A 728 17.93 -13.30 -49.01
C PHE A 728 17.61 -13.17 -50.52
N ALA A 729 16.75 -14.06 -51.02
CA ALA A 729 16.21 -14.02 -52.37
C ALA A 729 14.68 -13.91 -52.34
N ALA A 730 14.07 -13.40 -53.41
CA ALA A 730 12.61 -13.29 -53.51
C ALA A 730 11.86 -14.64 -53.40
N THR A 731 12.57 -15.77 -53.59
CA THR A 731 12.02 -17.12 -53.39
C THR A 731 11.89 -17.52 -51.94
N ASP A 732 12.58 -16.82 -51.04
CA ASP A 732 12.57 -17.09 -49.60
C ASP A 732 11.39 -16.38 -48.92
N PHE A 733 10.50 -15.73 -49.68
CA PHE A 733 9.41 -14.94 -49.14
C PHE A 733 8.06 -15.39 -49.68
N VAL A 734 7.09 -15.42 -48.79
CA VAL A 734 5.68 -15.66 -49.11
C VAL A 734 4.87 -14.43 -48.70
N PHE A 735 4.12 -13.87 -49.63
CA PHE A 735 3.21 -12.75 -49.40
C PHE A 735 1.79 -13.19 -49.72
N THR A 736 0.85 -13.00 -48.78
CA THR A 736 -0.57 -13.38 -48.97
C THR A 736 -1.52 -12.21 -48.91
#